data_AF-A0AAD3HDT2-F1
#
_entry.id   AF-A0AAD3HDT2-F1
#
_cell.length_a   1.000
_cell.length_b   1.000
_cell.length_c   1.000
_cell.angle_alpha   90.00
_cell.angle_beta   90.00
_cell.angle_gamma   90.00
#
_symmetry.space_group_name_H-M   'P 1'
#
loop_
_entity.id
_entity.type
_entity.pdbx_description
1 polymer ?
#
loop_
_entity_poly.entity_id
_entity_poly.type
_entity_poly.pdbx_seq_one_letter_code
_entity_poly.pdbx_strand_id
1 'polypeptide(L)'
;MPLFHIGGISASILCSICAGASICCDAETYKPENMVDALATSNPQPTWYSSVPTIHNATVSFIQSMASGSRKIRRYGISKDGIWKSGHLLRFIRSGAAALLPPDAKALSSTFGNIPIIPTYSMSEQMPITQPVQGKTDMISDKPGSVGVPVATSLAIVNSATFTPVPYGVQGEVAICGPTVIENYLDNPDANSKSYFELTLPLDARHPFQRGKYFLTGDVGVLDTEGNLTLTGRNKELIKKGGEQVSPFEIEEPVIEHPWIEVAVCFAVPSELYGEEVGLALVLSDAAPSDVQQSEVVKNIRDFLKAKNVSSIKFPTKWKIVSDNELPKTKSNKYIRVSLAKTLGFEADTSYMSDPSNIPMGRNNTFIDWEAISGFRFLLACYVMFMHIGSNSSWGSFNNLRGWPWHVHIFFLLGGFSLVAPMNPVIEKKFKYFMARFMGMYPMYIAALVFVFMNLLVACRPSTFRSSFHWDSQPDDLFIDGKEENGYSDLFWEGAPATPHSYWASLFLSLVVYLFGVAITPLWLLNWWVSYYFWFSAMYYQCLMVFPIMYNKLTTWCSNVEFYSKFMACLQGINIFILLLTWFLFENYSGYNHYDENGNRNDVENFTDGRLGNWIGLGWYLFSPFWILYFVIGACAAFLYDAYRPAEKSKSYRWGYVADGCTILMIIWSIAIVCQGNISNDALKTLNLRPDTANNYTDVAIVNRLWDNICGRLVAPITTLWIFALATGKGWTASILGSKILTESAAPHAYNCFLFHQPVAQWYFAATRGLWWNWWSYRKTMYWFSPAPCPVQWYEYFFLVMLTVGFSSLMKATAEPWMANLINYISERIVEKDEEEDTDVSVEDLLIHTVEEMTGFAPELDWTLDQCGLSSVGLPQLAMRIKNTMSSKTNPINITAGQLNDAKTLGDICKVIENTIAQSNADGI
;
A
#
# COMPACT_ATOMS: atom_id res chain seq x y z
N MET A 1 28.17 -32.37 -30.19
CA MET A 1 27.44 -32.33 -28.89
C MET A 1 27.52 -33.68 -28.20
N PRO A 2 27.63 -33.75 -26.85
CA PRO A 2 27.67 -35.04 -26.15
C PRO A 2 26.36 -35.82 -26.33
N LEU A 3 26.47 -37.14 -26.48
CA LEU A 3 25.33 -38.02 -26.75
C LEU A 3 24.41 -38.26 -25.56
N PHE A 4 24.78 -37.80 -24.36
CA PHE A 4 23.89 -37.83 -23.19
C PHE A 4 23.04 -36.54 -23.06
N HIS A 5 23.23 -35.56 -23.96
CA HIS A 5 22.38 -34.38 -24.04
C HIS A 5 21.32 -34.56 -25.14
N ILE A 6 20.11 -34.03 -24.89
CA ILE A 6 19.01 -34.05 -25.87
C ILE A 6 19.40 -33.45 -27.23
N GLY A 7 20.28 -32.44 -27.26
CA GLY A 7 20.79 -31.86 -28.50
C GLY A 7 21.71 -32.80 -29.30
N GLY A 8 22.46 -33.66 -28.63
CA GLY A 8 23.25 -34.71 -29.29
C GLY A 8 22.36 -35.82 -29.83
N ILE A 9 21.42 -36.31 -29.02
CA ILE A 9 20.52 -37.40 -29.38
C ILE A 9 19.49 -36.94 -30.43
N SER A 10 18.61 -36.00 -30.06
CA SER A 10 17.48 -35.58 -30.89
C SER A 10 17.94 -34.77 -32.11
N ALA A 11 18.66 -33.67 -31.88
CA ALA A 11 19.00 -32.77 -32.97
C ALA A 11 20.08 -33.34 -33.90
N SER A 12 21.15 -33.97 -33.39
CA SER A 12 22.23 -34.48 -34.25
C SER A 12 21.98 -35.91 -34.78
N ILE A 13 21.62 -36.88 -33.93
CA ILE A 13 21.47 -38.28 -34.35
C ILE A 13 20.09 -38.55 -34.97
N LEU A 14 19.00 -38.40 -34.20
CA LEU A 14 17.66 -38.83 -34.62
C LEU A 14 17.17 -38.04 -35.85
N CYS A 15 17.41 -36.73 -35.89
CA CYS A 15 17.09 -35.90 -37.06
C CYS A 15 17.84 -36.37 -38.32
N SER A 16 19.14 -36.67 -38.20
CA SER A 16 19.95 -37.17 -39.32
C SER A 16 19.43 -38.53 -39.82
N ILE A 17 19.13 -39.45 -38.91
CA ILE A 17 18.58 -40.78 -39.26
C ILE A 17 17.22 -40.63 -39.94
N CYS A 18 16.33 -39.79 -39.40
CA CYS A 18 15.00 -39.56 -39.94
C CYS A 18 15.05 -38.96 -41.36
N ALA A 19 16.06 -38.15 -41.67
CA ALA A 19 16.29 -37.58 -42.99
C ALA A 19 17.07 -38.50 -43.96
N GLY A 20 17.46 -39.71 -43.52
CA GLY A 20 18.29 -40.63 -44.31
C GLY A 20 19.75 -40.18 -44.48
N ALA A 21 20.24 -39.29 -43.61
CA ALA A 21 21.60 -38.80 -43.61
C ALA A 21 22.57 -39.75 -42.88
N SER A 22 23.87 -39.59 -43.14
CA SER A 22 24.93 -40.29 -42.43
C SER A 22 25.44 -39.46 -41.24
N ILE A 23 25.92 -40.13 -40.19
CA ILE A 23 26.46 -39.49 -38.99
C ILE A 23 27.94 -39.87 -38.86
N CYS A 24 28.78 -38.88 -38.57
CA CYS A 24 30.15 -39.11 -38.15
C CYS A 24 30.28 -38.89 -36.64
N CYS A 25 30.78 -39.90 -35.93
CA CYS A 25 31.04 -39.82 -34.49
C CYS A 25 32.54 -39.99 -34.24
N ASP A 26 33.15 -38.98 -33.64
CA ASP A 26 34.51 -39.07 -33.12
C ASP A 26 34.47 -39.64 -31.70
N ALA A 27 35.43 -40.53 -31.38
CA ALA A 27 35.54 -41.16 -30.08
C ALA A 27 36.25 -40.25 -29.05
N GLU A 28 36.96 -39.22 -29.51
CA GLU A 28 37.73 -38.34 -28.64
C GLU A 28 36.88 -37.20 -28.05
N THR A 29 37.26 -36.77 -26.84
CA THR A 29 36.71 -35.57 -26.22
C THR A 29 37.01 -34.33 -27.07
N TYR A 30 36.08 -33.37 -27.08
CA TYR A 30 36.22 -32.14 -27.86
C TYR A 30 37.56 -31.43 -27.59
N LYS A 31 38.31 -31.20 -28.67
CA LYS A 31 39.42 -30.26 -28.78
C LYS A 31 39.25 -29.49 -30.09
N PRO A 32 39.58 -28.19 -30.15
CA PRO A 32 39.48 -27.41 -31.39
C PRO A 32 40.23 -28.03 -32.57
N GLU A 33 41.42 -28.60 -32.34
CA GLU A 33 42.20 -29.30 -33.38
C GLU A 33 41.45 -30.51 -33.94
N ASN A 34 40.97 -31.40 -33.06
CA ASN A 34 40.24 -32.60 -33.46
C ASN A 34 38.95 -32.25 -34.21
N MET A 35 38.26 -31.17 -33.81
CA MET A 35 37.08 -30.67 -34.53
C MET A 35 37.42 -30.25 -35.95
N VAL A 36 38.54 -29.52 -36.15
CA VAL A 36 39.01 -29.14 -37.48
C VAL A 36 39.41 -30.38 -38.30
N ASP A 37 40.12 -31.32 -37.71
CA ASP A 37 40.49 -32.58 -38.38
C ASP A 37 39.23 -33.37 -38.79
N ALA A 38 38.24 -33.49 -37.90
CA ALA A 38 37.00 -34.19 -38.17
C ALA A 38 36.19 -33.53 -39.29
N LEU A 39 36.08 -32.19 -39.31
CA LEU A 39 35.40 -31.46 -40.38
C LEU A 39 36.12 -31.59 -41.73
N ALA A 40 37.45 -31.70 -41.74
CA ALA A 40 38.26 -31.76 -42.95
C ALA A 40 38.41 -33.18 -43.54
N THR A 41 38.48 -34.21 -42.68
CA THR A 41 38.99 -35.53 -43.09
C THR A 41 38.02 -36.69 -42.85
N SER A 42 36.93 -36.48 -42.11
CA SER A 42 35.94 -37.55 -41.87
C SER A 42 35.31 -38.04 -43.17
N ASN A 43 34.94 -39.32 -43.20
CA ASN A 43 34.25 -39.94 -44.33
C ASN A 43 32.98 -40.69 -43.84
N PRO A 44 31.77 -40.25 -44.20
CA PRO A 44 31.48 -39.08 -45.04
C PRO A 44 31.83 -37.76 -44.34
N GLN A 45 32.20 -36.77 -45.14
CA GLN A 45 32.55 -35.46 -44.63
C GLN A 45 31.29 -34.71 -44.14
N PRO A 46 31.30 -34.11 -42.94
CA PRO A 46 30.14 -33.42 -42.40
C PRO A 46 29.66 -32.27 -43.30
N THR A 47 28.35 -32.26 -43.60
CA THR A 47 27.70 -31.17 -44.35
C THR A 47 27.00 -30.16 -43.46
N TRP A 48 26.91 -30.44 -42.16
CA TRP A 48 26.47 -29.53 -41.12
C TRP A 48 26.92 -30.09 -39.77
N TYR A 49 26.91 -29.27 -38.73
CA TYR A 49 27.04 -29.74 -37.35
C TYR A 49 26.21 -28.87 -36.41
N SER A 50 25.93 -29.38 -35.21
CA SER A 50 25.31 -28.61 -34.14
C SER A 50 26.23 -28.53 -32.93
N SER A 51 26.34 -27.33 -32.36
CA SER A 51 27.10 -27.12 -31.13
C SER A 51 26.60 -25.92 -30.31
N VAL A 52 27.31 -25.64 -29.23
CA VAL A 52 27.11 -24.46 -28.37
C VAL A 52 28.09 -23.34 -28.75
N PRO A 53 27.76 -22.06 -28.48
CA PRO A 53 28.62 -20.91 -28.73
C PRO A 53 30.08 -21.09 -28.27
N THR A 54 30.30 -21.63 -27.06
CA THR A 54 31.66 -21.86 -26.53
C THR A 54 32.52 -22.76 -27.43
N ILE A 55 31.93 -23.80 -28.03
CA ILE A 55 32.64 -24.70 -28.95
C ILE A 55 32.88 -24.01 -30.29
N HIS A 56 31.89 -23.26 -30.79
CA HIS A 56 32.04 -22.48 -32.02
C HIS A 56 33.20 -21.49 -31.89
N ASN A 57 33.20 -20.67 -30.84
CA ASN A 57 34.20 -19.64 -30.61
C ASN A 57 35.59 -20.24 -30.41
N ALA A 58 35.72 -21.29 -29.59
CA ALA A 58 37.01 -21.96 -29.40
C ALA A 58 37.57 -22.56 -30.71
N THR A 59 36.70 -23.08 -31.58
CA THR A 59 37.11 -23.57 -32.91
C THR A 59 37.53 -22.42 -33.82
N VAL A 60 36.79 -21.31 -33.83
CA VAL A 60 37.11 -20.11 -34.61
C VAL A 60 38.45 -19.50 -34.17
N SER A 61 38.65 -19.29 -32.87
CA SER A 61 39.90 -18.77 -32.31
C SER A 61 41.09 -19.68 -32.62
N PHE A 62 40.91 -21.01 -32.57
CA PHE A 62 41.94 -21.95 -32.98
C PHE A 62 42.29 -21.83 -34.46
N ILE A 63 41.30 -21.74 -35.35
CA ILE A 63 41.52 -21.56 -36.79
C ILE A 63 42.30 -20.26 -37.05
N GLN A 64 41.85 -19.15 -36.45
CA GLN A 64 42.45 -17.84 -36.63
C GLN A 64 43.89 -17.77 -36.09
N SER A 65 44.14 -18.29 -34.89
CA SER A 65 45.48 -18.30 -34.28
C SER A 65 46.49 -19.15 -35.06
N MET A 66 46.04 -20.28 -35.63
CA MET A 66 46.93 -21.20 -36.34
C MET A 66 47.09 -20.90 -37.84
N ALA A 67 46.25 -20.02 -38.41
CA ALA A 67 46.18 -19.73 -39.85
C ALA A 67 47.53 -19.30 -40.46
N SER A 68 48.31 -18.50 -39.72
CA SER A 68 49.60 -17.97 -40.18
C SER A 68 50.74 -18.99 -40.06
N GLY A 69 50.75 -19.80 -38.99
CA GLY A 69 51.88 -20.66 -38.61
C GLY A 69 51.75 -22.15 -38.99
N SER A 70 50.54 -22.72 -39.03
CA SER A 70 50.35 -24.17 -39.18
C SER A 70 50.29 -24.63 -40.64
N ARG A 71 51.26 -25.45 -41.05
CA ARG A 71 51.25 -26.08 -42.39
C ARG A 71 50.15 -27.15 -42.51
N LYS A 72 49.76 -27.81 -41.40
CA LYS A 72 48.70 -28.84 -41.36
C LYS A 72 47.36 -28.22 -41.75
N ILE A 73 46.98 -27.13 -41.08
CA ILE A 73 45.68 -26.48 -41.25
C ILE A 73 45.54 -25.84 -42.64
N ARG A 74 46.63 -25.30 -43.22
CA ARG A 74 46.63 -24.82 -44.62
C ARG A 74 46.35 -25.92 -45.65
N ARG A 75 46.68 -27.19 -45.38
CA ARG A 75 46.36 -28.31 -46.28
C ARG A 75 44.85 -28.58 -46.33
N TYR A 76 44.11 -28.19 -45.30
CA TYR A 76 42.65 -28.28 -45.29
C TYR A 76 41.96 -27.13 -46.03
N GLY A 77 42.71 -26.20 -46.64
CA GLY A 77 42.17 -25.10 -47.43
C GLY A 77 41.79 -23.85 -46.62
N ILE A 78 42.33 -23.71 -45.41
CA ILE A 78 42.23 -22.48 -44.59
C ILE A 78 43.25 -21.44 -45.07
N SER A 79 42.79 -20.22 -45.33
CA SER A 79 43.63 -19.09 -45.76
C SER A 79 44.53 -18.58 -44.64
N LYS A 80 45.55 -17.77 -44.98
CA LYS A 80 46.41 -17.11 -43.98
C LYS A 80 45.65 -16.15 -43.07
N ASP A 81 44.52 -15.64 -43.53
CA ASP A 81 43.64 -14.72 -42.79
C ASP A 81 42.64 -15.47 -41.90
N GLY A 82 42.76 -16.79 -41.77
CA GLY A 82 41.88 -17.62 -40.93
C GLY A 82 40.52 -17.93 -41.56
N ILE A 83 40.38 -17.81 -42.88
CA ILE A 83 39.12 -18.07 -43.59
C ILE A 83 39.17 -19.45 -44.25
N TRP A 84 38.23 -20.32 -43.90
CA TRP A 84 38.05 -21.66 -44.42
C TRP A 84 36.97 -21.69 -45.51
N LYS A 85 37.33 -21.36 -46.76
CA LYS A 85 36.38 -21.37 -47.90
C LYS A 85 36.27 -22.71 -48.62
N SER A 86 37.31 -23.53 -48.56
CA SER A 86 37.43 -24.78 -49.31
C SER A 86 38.04 -25.86 -48.43
N GLY A 87 37.62 -27.12 -48.59
CA GLY A 87 38.14 -28.27 -47.86
C GLY A 87 37.27 -28.77 -46.70
N HIS A 88 36.14 -28.12 -46.45
CA HIS A 88 34.98 -28.69 -45.74
C HIS A 88 33.74 -28.71 -46.65
N LEU A 89 32.72 -29.50 -46.31
CA LEU A 89 31.43 -29.55 -47.04
C LEU A 89 30.25 -28.93 -46.26
N LEU A 90 30.53 -28.16 -45.20
CA LEU A 90 29.49 -27.49 -44.41
C LEU A 90 28.62 -26.58 -45.28
N ARG A 91 27.31 -26.79 -45.20
CA ARG A 91 26.26 -25.98 -45.83
C ARG A 91 25.63 -24.99 -44.85
N PHE A 92 25.61 -25.33 -43.57
CA PHE A 92 25.15 -24.47 -42.48
C PHE A 92 25.73 -24.99 -41.15
N ILE A 93 25.68 -24.15 -40.12
CA ILE A 93 26.02 -24.51 -38.74
C ILE A 93 24.81 -24.22 -37.85
N ARG A 94 24.43 -25.18 -37.01
CA ARG A 94 23.34 -24.99 -36.03
C ARG A 94 23.93 -24.63 -34.67
N SER A 95 23.59 -23.44 -34.16
CA SER A 95 23.95 -23.01 -32.81
C SER A 95 22.75 -23.13 -31.88
N GLY A 96 22.95 -23.68 -30.69
CA GLY A 96 21.88 -23.83 -29.70
C GLY A 96 22.38 -24.01 -28.28
N ALA A 97 21.43 -24.20 -27.36
CA ALA A 97 21.63 -24.35 -25.91
C ALA A 97 22.15 -23.11 -25.15
N ALA A 98 22.70 -22.10 -25.83
CA ALA A 98 22.99 -20.78 -25.28
C ALA A 98 22.86 -19.72 -26.37
N ALA A 99 22.67 -18.47 -25.97
CA ALA A 99 22.64 -17.35 -26.90
C ALA A 99 23.98 -17.24 -27.65
N LEU A 100 23.92 -17.15 -28.98
CA LEU A 100 25.08 -16.84 -29.81
C LEU A 100 25.04 -15.34 -30.10
N LEU A 101 26.04 -14.61 -29.60
CA LEU A 101 26.09 -13.17 -29.74
C LEU A 101 26.29 -12.79 -31.22
N PRO A 102 25.72 -11.67 -31.71
CA PRO A 102 25.85 -11.27 -33.11
C PRO A 102 27.30 -11.16 -33.63
N PRO A 103 28.27 -10.62 -32.85
CA PRO A 103 29.67 -10.58 -33.27
C PRO A 103 30.29 -11.98 -33.47
N ASP A 104 30.02 -12.90 -32.54
CA ASP A 104 30.49 -14.29 -32.60
C ASP A 104 29.89 -15.03 -33.79
N ALA A 105 28.60 -14.82 -34.05
CA ALA A 105 27.92 -15.38 -35.20
C ALA A 105 28.53 -14.91 -36.53
N LYS A 106 28.86 -13.62 -36.63
CA LYS A 106 29.53 -13.05 -37.80
C LYS A 106 30.95 -13.59 -37.95
N ALA A 107 31.70 -13.70 -36.86
CA ALA A 107 33.04 -14.30 -36.86
C ALA A 107 32.98 -15.77 -37.28
N LEU A 108 32.01 -16.53 -36.78
CA LEU A 108 31.78 -17.92 -37.14
C LEU A 108 31.42 -18.07 -38.62
N SER A 109 30.43 -17.33 -39.10
CA SER A 109 30.00 -17.38 -40.51
C SER A 109 31.17 -17.03 -41.44
N SER A 110 31.87 -15.92 -41.18
CA SER A 110 33.00 -15.48 -42.00
C SER A 110 34.18 -16.45 -41.98
N THR A 111 34.51 -17.03 -40.82
CA THR A 111 35.57 -18.04 -40.68
C THR A 111 35.30 -19.27 -41.53
N PHE A 112 34.04 -19.71 -41.66
CA PHE A 112 33.64 -20.86 -42.49
C PHE A 112 33.18 -20.45 -43.91
N GLY A 113 33.63 -19.31 -44.42
CA GLY A 113 33.38 -18.92 -45.81
C GLY A 113 31.98 -18.34 -46.07
N ASN A 114 31.40 -17.64 -45.10
CA ASN A 114 30.06 -17.03 -45.12
C ASN A 114 28.92 -18.04 -45.22
N ILE A 115 29.05 -19.20 -44.56
CA ILE A 115 27.94 -20.15 -44.49
C ILE A 115 26.86 -19.69 -43.48
N PRO A 116 25.58 -20.02 -43.72
CA PRO A 116 24.49 -19.67 -42.81
C PRO A 116 24.64 -20.29 -41.42
N ILE A 117 24.32 -19.50 -40.40
CA ILE A 117 24.27 -19.96 -39.00
C ILE A 117 22.80 -19.97 -38.56
N ILE A 118 22.33 -21.14 -38.16
CA ILE A 118 20.94 -21.38 -37.75
C ILE A 118 20.87 -21.32 -36.22
N PRO A 119 20.33 -20.22 -35.63
CA PRO A 119 20.06 -20.19 -34.20
C PRO A 119 18.90 -21.12 -33.87
N THR A 120 18.96 -21.78 -32.72
CA THR A 120 17.87 -22.63 -32.24
C THR A 120 17.70 -22.49 -30.74
N TYR A 121 16.44 -22.33 -30.32
CA TYR A 121 16.07 -22.33 -28.91
C TYR A 121 15.37 -23.63 -28.55
N SER A 122 15.82 -24.26 -27.47
CA SER A 122 15.41 -25.59 -27.08
C SER A 122 15.81 -25.88 -25.64
N MET A 123 15.12 -26.83 -25.02
CA MET A 123 15.44 -27.36 -23.69
C MET A 123 15.27 -28.88 -23.65
N SER A 124 15.44 -29.51 -22.49
CA SER A 124 15.24 -30.97 -22.38
C SER A 124 13.77 -31.34 -22.44
N GLU A 125 12.93 -30.43 -21.97
CA GLU A 125 11.48 -30.48 -21.89
C GLU A 125 10.80 -30.26 -23.25
N GLN A 126 11.52 -29.69 -24.22
CA GLN A 126 11.07 -29.49 -25.60
C GLN A 126 12.25 -29.24 -26.55
N MET A 127 12.39 -30.05 -27.61
CA MET A 127 13.47 -29.90 -28.60
C MET A 127 12.98 -30.17 -30.04
N PRO A 128 13.05 -29.19 -30.95
CA PRO A 128 13.28 -27.76 -30.72
C PRO A 128 12.01 -27.03 -30.25
N ILE A 129 12.18 -25.87 -29.61
CA ILE A 129 11.08 -24.94 -29.34
C ILE A 129 10.88 -24.04 -30.56
N THR A 130 11.92 -23.27 -30.91
CA THR A 130 11.91 -22.38 -32.08
C THR A 130 13.11 -22.60 -33.00
N GLN A 131 12.91 -22.29 -34.28
CA GLN A 131 13.97 -22.21 -35.28
C GLN A 131 13.57 -21.23 -36.40
N PRO A 132 14.52 -20.79 -37.25
CA PRO A 132 14.22 -19.98 -38.43
C PRO A 132 13.16 -20.61 -39.34
N VAL A 133 12.35 -19.77 -39.98
CA VAL A 133 11.39 -20.21 -40.99
C VAL A 133 12.12 -20.91 -42.14
N GLN A 134 11.55 -21.99 -42.67
CA GLN A 134 12.14 -22.74 -43.78
C GLN A 134 12.50 -21.80 -44.95
N GLY A 135 13.75 -21.87 -45.41
CA GLY A 135 14.27 -21.04 -46.49
C GLY A 135 14.84 -19.68 -46.07
N LYS A 136 14.61 -19.21 -44.83
CA LYS A 136 15.25 -18.02 -44.25
C LYS A 136 16.39 -18.41 -43.31
N THR A 137 17.51 -18.85 -43.88
CA THR A 137 18.62 -19.43 -43.10
C THR A 137 19.60 -18.42 -42.54
N ASP A 138 19.58 -17.16 -42.97
CA ASP A 138 20.47 -16.08 -42.48
C ASP A 138 19.77 -15.13 -41.50
N MET A 139 19.13 -15.71 -40.47
CA MET A 139 18.39 -14.93 -39.47
C MET A 139 19.29 -13.98 -38.67
N ILE A 140 20.59 -14.22 -38.61
CA ILE A 140 21.52 -13.35 -37.88
C ILE A 140 21.69 -12.01 -38.59
N SER A 141 21.67 -12.01 -39.93
CA SER A 141 21.64 -10.78 -40.72
C SER A 141 20.25 -10.15 -40.74
N ASP A 142 19.20 -10.96 -40.91
CA ASP A 142 17.84 -10.48 -41.13
C ASP A 142 17.16 -9.96 -39.84
N LYS A 143 17.35 -10.66 -38.71
CA LYS A 143 16.77 -10.34 -37.39
C LYS A 143 17.73 -10.71 -36.25
N PRO A 144 18.76 -9.87 -35.98
CA PRO A 144 19.72 -10.10 -34.90
C PRO A 144 19.03 -10.36 -33.55
N GLY A 145 19.51 -11.37 -32.80
CA GLY A 145 18.98 -11.75 -31.49
C GLY A 145 17.74 -12.66 -31.53
N SER A 146 17.10 -12.83 -32.69
CA SER A 146 15.97 -13.73 -32.84
C SER A 146 16.38 -15.20 -32.86
N VAL A 147 15.62 -16.05 -32.18
CA VAL A 147 15.72 -17.51 -32.20
C VAL A 147 14.69 -18.17 -33.13
N GLY A 148 14.02 -17.37 -33.96
CA GLY A 148 13.06 -17.82 -34.98
C GLY A 148 11.64 -18.03 -34.44
N VAL A 149 10.88 -18.85 -35.15
CA VAL A 149 9.45 -19.08 -34.89
C VAL A 149 9.20 -20.43 -34.21
N PRO A 150 8.09 -20.61 -33.48
CA PRO A 150 7.69 -21.91 -32.94
C PRO A 150 7.47 -22.94 -34.05
N VAL A 151 7.89 -24.20 -33.82
CA VAL A 151 7.87 -25.24 -34.88
C VAL A 151 6.97 -26.42 -34.54
N ALA A 152 7.13 -26.98 -33.34
CA ALA A 152 6.47 -28.21 -32.90
C ALA A 152 5.58 -28.01 -31.65
N THR A 153 5.43 -26.75 -31.25
CA THR A 153 4.70 -26.33 -30.06
C THR A 153 4.02 -25.00 -30.34
N SER A 154 2.85 -24.79 -29.76
CA SER A 154 2.29 -23.47 -29.56
C SER A 154 3.17 -22.72 -28.56
N LEU A 155 3.33 -21.42 -28.76
CA LEU A 155 4.15 -20.56 -27.91
C LEU A 155 3.34 -19.30 -27.56
N ALA A 156 3.42 -18.88 -26.31
CA ALA A 156 2.89 -17.63 -25.82
C ALA A 156 3.95 -16.89 -25.00
N ILE A 157 3.89 -15.57 -25.00
CA ILE A 157 4.58 -14.74 -24.02
C ILE A 157 3.53 -14.36 -22.98
N VAL A 158 3.80 -14.68 -21.73
CA VAL A 158 2.87 -14.43 -20.62
C VAL A 158 3.49 -13.53 -19.57
N ASN A 159 2.66 -12.77 -18.86
CA ASN A 159 3.11 -12.04 -17.69
C ASN A 159 3.49 -13.03 -16.59
N SER A 160 4.67 -12.88 -15.97
CA SER A 160 5.18 -13.82 -14.98
C SER A 160 4.43 -13.82 -13.64
N ALA A 161 3.62 -12.80 -13.36
CA ALA A 161 2.78 -12.70 -12.17
C ALA A 161 1.34 -13.19 -12.42
N THR A 162 0.75 -12.85 -13.56
CA THR A 162 -0.67 -13.13 -13.85
C THR A 162 -0.88 -14.32 -14.79
N PHE A 163 0.19 -14.84 -15.41
CA PHE A 163 0.17 -15.87 -16.46
C PHE A 163 -0.76 -15.57 -17.66
N THR A 164 -1.13 -14.31 -17.84
CA THR A 164 -1.94 -13.86 -18.97
C THR A 164 -1.05 -13.51 -20.18
N PRO A 165 -1.51 -13.75 -21.42
CA PRO A 165 -0.76 -13.39 -22.62
C PRO A 165 -0.50 -11.88 -22.69
N VAL A 166 0.71 -11.50 -23.08
CA VAL A 166 1.06 -10.10 -23.33
C VAL A 166 1.02 -9.79 -24.84
N PRO A 167 0.78 -8.52 -25.24
CA PRO A 167 0.80 -8.12 -26.65
C PRO A 167 2.16 -8.37 -27.32
N TYR A 168 2.17 -8.54 -28.65
CA TYR A 168 3.40 -8.58 -29.43
C TYR A 168 4.29 -7.36 -29.14
N GLY A 169 5.59 -7.58 -29.02
CA GLY A 169 6.57 -6.55 -28.65
C GLY A 169 6.70 -6.30 -27.13
N VAL A 170 5.82 -6.87 -26.30
CA VAL A 170 5.93 -6.78 -24.84
C VAL A 170 6.71 -7.98 -24.30
N GLN A 171 7.60 -7.71 -23.34
CA GLN A 171 8.42 -8.74 -22.70
C GLN A 171 7.62 -9.53 -21.66
N GLY A 172 7.81 -10.84 -21.63
CA GLY A 172 7.23 -11.74 -20.63
C GLY A 172 7.88 -13.13 -20.66
N GLU A 173 7.38 -14.02 -19.81
CA GLU A 173 7.86 -15.39 -19.72
C GLU A 173 7.40 -16.22 -20.92
N VAL A 174 8.30 -17.06 -21.44
CA VAL A 174 8.04 -17.92 -22.59
C VAL A 174 7.32 -19.17 -22.10
N ALA A 175 6.09 -19.37 -22.56
CA ALA A 175 5.25 -20.52 -22.27
C ALA A 175 4.99 -21.33 -23.54
N ILE A 176 5.04 -22.66 -23.43
CA ILE A 176 4.90 -23.58 -24.58
C ILE A 176 3.87 -24.66 -24.31
N CYS A 177 3.08 -25.03 -25.33
CA CYS A 177 2.09 -26.10 -25.24
C CYS A 177 2.11 -26.92 -26.53
N GLY A 178 2.15 -28.25 -26.43
CA GLY A 178 2.06 -29.11 -27.59
C GLY A 178 2.36 -30.57 -27.29
N PRO A 179 2.11 -31.48 -28.24
CA PRO A 179 2.26 -32.92 -28.06
C PRO A 179 3.72 -33.37 -27.92
N THR A 180 4.68 -32.49 -28.17
CA THR A 180 6.11 -32.78 -28.04
C THR A 180 6.72 -32.26 -26.73
N VAL A 181 5.97 -31.40 -26.01
CA VAL A 181 6.36 -30.90 -24.69
C VAL A 181 6.20 -32.05 -23.70
N ILE A 182 7.15 -32.22 -22.78
CA ILE A 182 7.03 -33.26 -21.75
C ILE A 182 5.70 -33.11 -20.98
N GLU A 183 5.18 -34.19 -20.43
CA GLU A 183 3.92 -34.17 -19.66
C GLU A 183 4.17 -33.78 -18.19
N ASN A 184 5.28 -34.27 -17.64
CA ASN A 184 5.69 -34.09 -16.25
C ASN A 184 7.16 -34.50 -16.04
N TYR A 185 7.78 -33.92 -15.02
CA TYR A 185 8.98 -34.43 -14.39
C TYR A 185 8.70 -35.72 -13.61
N LEU A 186 9.63 -36.67 -13.67
CA LEU A 186 9.57 -37.94 -12.95
C LEU A 186 9.69 -37.70 -11.44
N ASP A 187 8.76 -38.28 -10.66
CA ASP A 187 8.73 -38.27 -9.19
C ASP A 187 8.86 -36.87 -8.54
N ASN A 188 8.44 -35.81 -9.23
CA ASN A 188 8.55 -34.44 -8.75
C ASN A 188 7.23 -33.66 -8.86
N PRO A 189 6.24 -33.96 -7.99
CA PRO A 189 4.93 -33.32 -8.05
C PRO A 189 4.99 -31.81 -7.85
N ASP A 190 5.94 -31.29 -7.04
CA ASP A 190 6.10 -29.85 -6.81
C ASP A 190 6.59 -29.10 -8.06
N ALA A 191 7.55 -29.67 -8.80
CA ALA A 191 7.95 -29.11 -10.09
C ALA A 191 6.80 -29.18 -11.11
N ASN A 192 6.05 -30.29 -11.12
CA ASN A 192 4.92 -30.46 -12.02
C ASN A 192 3.79 -29.45 -11.77
N SER A 193 3.49 -29.13 -10.51
CA SER A 193 2.47 -28.13 -10.19
C SER A 193 2.93 -26.70 -10.50
N LYS A 194 4.23 -26.41 -10.41
CA LYS A 194 4.78 -25.05 -10.63
C LYS A 194 5.14 -24.77 -12.09
N SER A 195 5.39 -25.80 -12.90
CA SER A 195 5.84 -25.65 -14.28
C SER A 195 4.71 -25.55 -15.30
N TYR A 196 3.46 -25.86 -14.94
CA TYR A 196 2.34 -25.83 -15.87
C TYR A 196 1.19 -24.95 -15.38
N PHE A 197 0.50 -24.32 -16.33
CA PHE A 197 -0.75 -23.60 -16.11
C PHE A 197 -1.69 -23.79 -17.29
N GLU A 198 -2.98 -23.57 -17.07
CA GLU A 198 -3.99 -23.63 -18.12
C GLU A 198 -4.10 -22.27 -18.79
N LEU A 199 -4.09 -22.24 -20.13
CA LEU A 199 -4.26 -21.02 -20.90
C LEU A 199 -5.14 -21.29 -22.12
N THR A 200 -6.08 -20.38 -22.35
CA THR A 200 -6.96 -20.39 -23.52
C THR A 200 -6.56 -19.25 -24.45
N LEU A 201 -6.05 -19.58 -25.64
CA LEU A 201 -5.69 -18.58 -26.65
C LEU A 201 -6.70 -18.51 -27.78
N PRO A 202 -7.03 -17.31 -28.29
CA PRO A 202 -7.77 -17.17 -29.53
C PRO A 202 -6.86 -17.47 -30.73
N LEU A 203 -7.20 -18.49 -31.53
CA LEU A 203 -6.35 -18.95 -32.64
C LEU A 203 -6.78 -18.41 -34.01
N ASP A 204 -7.99 -18.71 -34.48
CA ASP A 204 -8.55 -18.18 -35.73
C ASP A 204 -10.09 -18.20 -35.73
N ALA A 205 -10.71 -17.61 -36.75
CA ALA A 205 -12.17 -17.53 -36.90
C ALA A 205 -12.90 -18.89 -37.05
N ARG A 206 -12.17 -20.00 -37.22
CA ARG A 206 -12.69 -21.38 -37.34
C ARG A 206 -12.46 -22.20 -36.07
N HIS A 207 -11.50 -21.83 -35.22
CA HIS A 207 -11.24 -22.41 -33.91
C HIS A 207 -11.02 -21.26 -32.91
N PRO A 208 -12.10 -20.67 -32.39
CA PRO A 208 -12.02 -19.38 -31.70
C PRO A 208 -11.22 -19.45 -30.40
N PHE A 209 -11.04 -20.64 -29.81
CA PHE A 209 -10.29 -20.84 -28.57
C PHE A 209 -9.62 -22.22 -28.53
N GLN A 210 -8.32 -22.30 -28.22
CA GLN A 210 -7.66 -23.53 -27.81
C GLN A 210 -7.24 -23.39 -26.36
N ARG A 211 -7.92 -24.14 -25.48
CA ARG A 211 -7.45 -24.40 -24.11
C ARG A 211 -6.29 -25.40 -24.19
N GLY A 212 -5.17 -25.04 -23.59
CA GLY A 212 -3.98 -25.89 -23.54
C GLY A 212 -3.31 -25.79 -22.18
N LYS A 213 -2.62 -26.88 -21.80
CA LYS A 213 -1.75 -26.92 -20.63
C LYS A 213 -0.37 -26.42 -21.05
N TYR A 214 -0.04 -25.19 -20.69
CA TYR A 214 1.22 -24.54 -21.06
C TYR A 214 2.30 -24.80 -20.02
N PHE A 215 3.49 -25.13 -20.49
CA PHE A 215 4.71 -25.30 -19.71
C PHE A 215 5.51 -23.98 -19.70
N LEU A 216 5.87 -23.50 -18.52
CA LEU A 216 6.76 -22.35 -18.31
C LEU A 216 8.22 -22.76 -18.49
N THR A 217 8.88 -22.15 -19.48
CA THR A 217 10.29 -22.45 -19.76
C THR A 217 11.26 -21.85 -18.75
N GLY A 218 10.83 -20.86 -17.96
CA GLY A 218 11.70 -20.05 -17.11
C GLY A 218 12.56 -19.03 -17.87
N ASP A 219 12.49 -19.02 -19.20
CA ASP A 219 13.14 -18.03 -20.06
C ASP A 219 12.17 -16.88 -20.35
N VAL A 220 12.70 -15.68 -20.54
CA VAL A 220 11.96 -14.45 -20.79
C VAL A 220 12.31 -13.95 -22.18
N GLY A 221 11.31 -13.48 -22.91
CA GLY A 221 11.49 -13.00 -24.27
C GLY A 221 10.37 -12.10 -24.75
N VAL A 222 10.52 -11.68 -26.00
CA VAL A 222 9.57 -10.86 -26.74
C VAL A 222 9.21 -11.60 -28.02
N LEU A 223 7.92 -11.67 -28.33
CA LEU A 223 7.43 -12.21 -29.59
C LEU A 223 7.05 -11.02 -30.50
N ASP A 224 7.63 -10.97 -31.69
CA ASP A 224 7.30 -9.93 -32.67
C ASP A 224 6.01 -10.24 -33.45
N THR A 225 5.50 -9.27 -34.19
CA THR A 225 4.26 -9.41 -34.99
C THR A 225 4.37 -10.43 -36.13
N GLU A 226 5.58 -10.89 -36.46
CA GLU A 226 5.84 -11.96 -37.43
C GLU A 226 6.02 -13.33 -36.74
N GLY A 227 5.83 -13.41 -35.41
CA GLY A 227 5.93 -14.64 -34.61
C GLY A 227 7.37 -15.05 -34.28
N ASN A 228 8.36 -14.18 -34.50
CA ASN A 228 9.74 -14.47 -34.13
C ASN A 228 9.98 -14.16 -32.66
N LEU A 229 10.59 -15.11 -31.96
CA LEU A 229 10.97 -14.98 -30.57
C LEU A 229 12.38 -14.38 -30.45
N THR A 230 12.52 -13.37 -29.61
CA THR A 230 13.82 -12.87 -29.14
C THR A 230 13.91 -13.13 -27.64
N LEU A 231 14.90 -13.90 -27.21
CA LEU A 231 15.13 -14.17 -25.79
C LEU A 231 15.85 -12.99 -25.17
N THR A 232 15.29 -12.46 -24.09
CA THR A 232 15.86 -11.34 -23.35
C THR A 232 16.43 -11.78 -22.02
N GLY A 233 16.23 -13.01 -21.53
CA GLY A 233 16.85 -13.44 -20.29
C GLY A 233 16.26 -14.70 -19.71
N ARG A 234 16.60 -14.95 -18.45
CA ARG A 234 15.94 -15.94 -17.60
C ARG A 234 15.20 -15.25 -16.49
N ASN A 235 13.98 -15.69 -16.17
CA ASN A 235 13.14 -15.05 -15.15
C ASN A 235 13.90 -14.96 -13.80
N LYS A 236 14.66 -16.00 -13.44
CA LYS A 236 15.49 -16.04 -12.23
C LYS A 236 16.80 -15.24 -12.29
N GLU A 237 17.19 -14.75 -13.47
CA GLU A 237 18.45 -14.02 -13.69
C GLU A 237 18.23 -12.56 -14.09
N LEU A 238 16.97 -12.12 -14.25
CA LEU A 238 16.63 -10.72 -14.49
C LEU A 238 16.97 -9.87 -13.27
N ILE A 239 17.63 -8.74 -13.53
CA ILE A 239 18.03 -7.80 -12.49
C ILE A 239 16.88 -6.82 -12.26
N LYS A 240 16.24 -6.90 -11.10
CA LYS A 240 15.09 -6.09 -10.71
C LYS A 240 15.55 -4.82 -10.01
N LYS A 241 15.94 -3.82 -10.80
CA LYS A 241 16.47 -2.55 -10.30
C LYS A 241 15.38 -1.48 -10.25
N GLY A 242 14.90 -1.16 -9.05
CA GLY A 242 14.01 -0.01 -8.82
C GLY A 242 12.67 -0.06 -9.56
N GLY A 243 12.14 -1.27 -9.79
CA GLY A 243 10.91 -1.49 -10.57
C GLY A 243 11.12 -1.72 -12.07
N GLU A 244 12.34 -1.55 -12.58
CA GLU A 244 12.71 -1.89 -13.95
C GLU A 244 13.37 -3.28 -14.01
N GLN A 245 13.03 -4.07 -15.02
CA GLN A 245 13.65 -5.37 -15.27
C GLN A 245 14.78 -5.19 -16.28
N VAL A 246 16.02 -5.35 -15.81
CA VAL A 246 17.22 -5.25 -16.64
C VAL A 246 17.68 -6.65 -17.00
N SER A 247 17.81 -6.90 -18.30
CA SER A 247 18.39 -8.13 -18.81
C SER A 247 19.92 -8.09 -18.68
N PRO A 248 20.56 -9.17 -18.20
CA PRO A 248 22.01 -9.32 -18.30
C PRO A 248 22.54 -9.20 -19.75
N PHE A 249 21.79 -9.72 -20.74
CA PHE A 249 22.21 -9.75 -22.14
C PHE A 249 22.26 -8.36 -22.77
N GLU A 250 21.30 -7.48 -22.43
CA GLU A 250 21.28 -6.08 -22.90
C GLU A 250 22.55 -5.29 -22.52
N ILE A 251 23.27 -5.75 -21.49
CA ILE A 251 24.53 -5.16 -21.04
C ILE A 251 25.73 -5.89 -21.61
N GLU A 252 25.70 -7.23 -21.65
CA GLU A 252 26.82 -8.03 -22.12
C GLU A 252 27.10 -7.88 -23.62
N GLU A 253 26.06 -7.87 -24.44
CA GLU A 253 26.16 -7.74 -25.90
C GLU A 253 26.97 -6.51 -26.32
N PRO A 254 26.65 -5.29 -25.87
CA PRO A 254 27.46 -4.13 -26.22
C PRO A 254 28.83 -4.16 -25.53
N VAL A 255 28.96 -4.69 -24.32
CA VAL A 255 30.26 -4.66 -23.60
C VAL A 255 31.30 -5.57 -24.26
N ILE A 256 30.90 -6.75 -24.77
CA ILE A 256 31.85 -7.69 -25.38
C ILE A 256 32.44 -7.20 -26.71
N GLU A 257 31.80 -6.22 -27.36
CA GLU A 257 32.34 -5.58 -28.56
C GLU A 257 33.51 -4.63 -28.26
N HIS A 258 33.76 -4.30 -26.99
CA HIS A 258 34.84 -3.42 -26.59
C HIS A 258 36.20 -4.15 -26.68
N PRO A 259 37.24 -3.59 -27.35
CA PRO A 259 38.50 -4.31 -27.60
C PRO A 259 39.23 -4.84 -26.37
N TRP A 260 39.05 -4.20 -25.21
CA TRP A 260 39.70 -4.59 -23.95
C TRP A 260 39.02 -5.77 -23.24
N ILE A 261 37.86 -6.23 -23.70
CA ILE A 261 37.03 -7.21 -22.97
C ILE A 261 37.03 -8.55 -23.70
N GLU A 262 37.40 -9.61 -22.99
CA GLU A 262 37.32 -10.99 -23.47
C GLU A 262 36.02 -11.66 -23.01
N VAL A 263 35.62 -11.44 -21.75
CA VAL A 263 34.39 -11.98 -21.16
C VAL A 263 33.71 -10.90 -20.34
N ALA A 264 32.37 -10.80 -20.48
CA ALA A 264 31.52 -9.97 -19.64
C ALA A 264 30.40 -10.83 -19.01
N VAL A 265 30.24 -10.75 -17.69
CA VAL A 265 29.18 -11.45 -16.95
C VAL A 265 28.42 -10.46 -16.06
N CYS A 266 27.21 -10.14 -16.45
CA CYS A 266 26.26 -9.25 -15.78
C CYS A 266 25.39 -10.01 -14.77
N PHE A 267 25.20 -9.51 -13.56
CA PHE A 267 24.48 -10.21 -12.49
C PHE A 267 23.81 -9.24 -11.54
N ALA A 268 22.77 -9.73 -10.85
CA ALA A 268 22.10 -8.98 -9.80
C ALA A 268 23.02 -8.86 -8.58
N VAL A 269 23.25 -7.62 -8.13
CA VAL A 269 23.87 -7.32 -6.84
C VAL A 269 22.80 -6.80 -5.91
N PRO A 270 22.62 -7.35 -4.70
CA PRO A 270 21.68 -6.80 -3.73
C PRO A 270 21.92 -5.30 -3.49
N SER A 271 20.85 -4.50 -3.48
CA SER A 271 20.88 -3.06 -3.22
C SER A 271 19.77 -2.68 -2.24
N GLU A 272 20.12 -1.99 -1.14
CA GLU A 272 19.15 -1.51 -0.15
C GLU A 272 18.16 -0.48 -0.74
N LEU A 273 18.56 0.27 -1.76
CA LEU A 273 17.76 1.35 -2.35
C LEU A 273 16.88 0.86 -3.51
N TYR A 274 17.42 -0.02 -4.37
CA TYR A 274 16.77 -0.44 -5.61
C TYR A 274 16.25 -1.89 -5.58
N GLY A 275 16.45 -2.61 -4.48
CA GLY A 275 16.27 -4.06 -4.39
C GLY A 275 17.47 -4.78 -4.99
N GLU A 276 17.71 -4.59 -6.29
CA GLU A 276 18.89 -5.07 -7.00
C GLU A 276 19.57 -3.95 -7.77
N GLU A 277 20.87 -4.08 -7.95
CA GLU A 277 21.73 -3.25 -8.77
C GLU A 277 22.40 -4.11 -9.85
N VAL A 278 22.77 -3.46 -10.95
CA VAL A 278 23.45 -4.13 -12.06
C VAL A 278 24.94 -4.26 -11.71
N GLY A 279 25.39 -5.50 -11.50
CA GLY A 279 26.79 -5.86 -11.36
C GLY A 279 27.38 -6.37 -12.66
N LEU A 280 28.64 -6.06 -12.94
CA LEU A 280 29.36 -6.55 -14.12
C LEU A 280 30.76 -7.03 -13.75
N ALA A 281 31.03 -8.31 -14.04
CA ALA A 281 32.35 -8.93 -13.95
C ALA A 281 32.98 -8.98 -15.34
N LEU A 282 34.27 -8.62 -15.42
CA LEU A 282 34.99 -8.45 -16.67
C LEU A 282 36.30 -9.25 -16.64
N VAL A 283 36.56 -10.01 -17.70
CA VAL A 283 37.87 -10.58 -18.01
C VAL A 283 38.47 -9.74 -19.14
N LEU A 284 39.68 -9.21 -18.92
CA LEU A 284 40.36 -8.35 -19.88
C LEU A 284 41.11 -9.18 -20.93
N SER A 285 41.14 -8.68 -22.16
CA SER A 285 41.94 -9.25 -23.26
C SER A 285 43.38 -8.73 -23.23
N ASP A 286 44.27 -9.38 -24.00
CA ASP A 286 45.67 -8.93 -24.20
C ASP A 286 45.79 -7.53 -24.85
N ALA A 287 44.70 -6.98 -25.40
CA ALA A 287 44.66 -5.63 -25.96
C ALA A 287 44.49 -4.54 -24.90
N ALA A 288 44.12 -4.91 -23.66
CA ALA A 288 44.08 -4.00 -22.53
C ALA A 288 45.50 -3.71 -21.99
N PRO A 289 45.82 -2.49 -21.56
CA PRO A 289 47.10 -2.21 -20.91
C PRO A 289 47.28 -3.06 -19.65
N SER A 290 48.45 -3.69 -19.50
CA SER A 290 48.74 -4.63 -18.40
C SER A 290 48.69 -4.00 -16.98
N ASP A 291 48.72 -2.67 -16.88
CA ASP A 291 48.65 -1.90 -15.64
C ASP A 291 47.37 -1.02 -15.54
N VAL A 292 46.36 -1.30 -16.37
CA VAL A 292 45.13 -0.50 -16.41
C VAL A 292 44.37 -0.58 -15.07
N GLN A 293 44.03 0.59 -14.52
CA GLN A 293 43.26 0.68 -13.29
C GLN A 293 41.78 0.41 -13.54
N GLN A 294 41.10 -0.22 -12.57
CA GLN A 294 39.66 -0.53 -12.69
C GLN A 294 38.81 0.72 -13.00
N SER A 295 39.14 1.88 -12.41
CA SER A 295 38.42 3.14 -12.68
C SER A 295 38.49 3.59 -14.14
N GLU A 296 39.60 3.30 -14.83
CA GLU A 296 39.79 3.66 -16.23
C GLU A 296 39.01 2.72 -17.15
N VAL A 297 39.05 1.41 -16.88
CA VAL A 297 38.22 0.42 -17.56
C VAL A 297 36.72 0.75 -17.43
N VAL A 298 36.26 1.06 -16.22
CA VAL A 298 34.86 1.41 -15.95
C VAL A 298 34.43 2.67 -16.72
N LYS A 299 35.30 3.70 -16.76
CA LYS A 299 35.01 4.92 -17.52
C LYS A 299 34.88 4.61 -19.01
N ASN A 300 35.84 3.87 -19.56
CA ASN A 300 35.87 3.52 -20.99
C ASN A 300 34.63 2.71 -21.40
N ILE A 301 34.28 1.67 -20.63
CA ILE A 301 33.09 0.85 -20.90
C ILE A 301 31.80 1.65 -20.74
N ARG A 302 31.69 2.55 -19.75
CA ARG A 302 30.51 3.42 -19.61
C ARG A 302 30.35 4.35 -20.81
N ASP A 303 31.43 4.91 -21.33
CA ASP A 303 31.38 5.76 -22.52
C ASP A 303 31.04 4.93 -23.77
N PHE A 304 31.51 3.68 -23.84
CA PHE A 304 31.13 2.73 -24.89
C PHE A 304 29.63 2.37 -24.85
N LEU A 305 29.09 2.07 -23.67
CA LEU A 305 27.66 1.80 -23.46
C LEU A 305 26.78 3.00 -23.88
N LYS A 306 27.20 4.24 -23.58
CA LYS A 306 26.52 5.45 -24.07
C LYS A 306 26.56 5.54 -25.59
N ALA A 307 27.71 5.28 -26.22
CA ALA A 307 27.85 5.29 -27.67
C ALA A 307 26.98 4.23 -28.36
N LYS A 308 26.67 3.14 -27.66
CA LYS A 308 25.75 2.07 -28.09
C LYS A 308 24.27 2.34 -27.77
N ASN A 309 23.93 3.55 -27.28
CA ASN A 309 22.57 3.96 -26.90
C ASN A 309 21.90 3.06 -25.84
N VAL A 310 22.69 2.45 -24.96
CA VAL A 310 22.12 1.73 -23.80
C VAL A 310 21.58 2.76 -22.81
N SER A 311 20.38 2.51 -22.28
CA SER A 311 19.77 3.41 -21.29
C SER A 311 20.64 3.51 -20.03
N SER A 312 20.87 4.74 -19.55
CA SER A 312 21.77 5.01 -18.42
C SER A 312 21.32 4.36 -17.11
N ILE A 313 20.03 4.10 -16.94
CA ILE A 313 19.48 3.41 -15.76
C ILE A 313 19.92 1.95 -15.69
N LYS A 314 20.17 1.32 -16.86
CA LYS A 314 20.63 -0.07 -16.99
C LYS A 314 22.14 -0.21 -16.81
N PHE A 315 22.88 0.89 -16.69
CA PHE A 315 24.33 0.83 -16.57
C PHE A 315 24.75 0.10 -15.29
N PRO A 316 25.83 -0.70 -15.35
CA PRO A 316 26.37 -1.31 -14.15
C PRO A 316 26.84 -0.25 -13.14
N THR A 317 26.46 -0.47 -11.89
CA THR A 317 26.88 0.34 -10.73
C THR A 317 27.99 -0.35 -9.97
N LYS A 318 28.04 -1.69 -10.01
CA LYS A 318 29.07 -2.53 -9.39
C LYS A 318 29.91 -3.19 -10.48
N TRP A 319 31.22 -3.12 -10.31
CA TRP A 319 32.19 -3.56 -11.32
C TRP A 319 33.27 -4.40 -10.66
N LYS A 320 33.68 -5.50 -11.29
CA LYS A 320 34.82 -6.30 -10.86
C LYS A 320 35.62 -6.76 -12.08
N ILE A 321 36.93 -6.59 -12.03
CA ILE A 321 37.84 -7.25 -12.98
C ILE A 321 38.29 -8.56 -12.33
N VAL A 322 38.15 -9.67 -13.05
CA VAL A 322 38.40 -11.03 -12.55
C VAL A 322 39.18 -11.83 -13.57
N SER A 323 39.87 -12.88 -13.13
CA SER A 323 40.36 -13.91 -14.04
C SER A 323 39.23 -14.88 -14.42
N ASP A 324 39.32 -15.53 -15.59
CA ASP A 324 38.30 -16.49 -16.05
C ASP A 324 38.08 -17.66 -15.06
N ASN A 325 39.11 -18.01 -14.29
CA ASN A 325 39.06 -19.08 -13.29
C ASN A 325 38.26 -18.72 -12.03
N GLU A 326 38.02 -17.42 -11.78
CA GLU A 326 37.23 -16.95 -10.64
C GLU A 326 35.72 -16.98 -10.92
N LEU A 327 35.31 -17.15 -12.19
CA LEU A 327 33.92 -17.20 -12.59
C LEU A 327 33.38 -18.65 -12.48
N PRO A 328 32.37 -18.91 -11.61
CA PRO A 328 31.81 -20.25 -11.46
C PRO A 328 31.11 -20.69 -12.75
N LYS A 329 31.44 -21.91 -13.20
CA LYS A 329 30.88 -22.53 -14.41
C LYS A 329 30.18 -23.86 -14.06
N THR A 330 29.10 -24.16 -14.76
CA THR A 330 28.45 -25.49 -14.74
C THR A 330 29.38 -26.55 -15.33
N LYS A 331 29.06 -27.84 -15.13
CA LYS A 331 29.75 -28.96 -15.81
C LYS A 331 29.75 -28.85 -17.35
N SER A 332 28.85 -28.02 -17.91
CA SER A 332 28.77 -27.69 -19.33
C SER A 332 29.50 -26.40 -19.73
N ASN A 333 30.39 -25.86 -18.88
CA ASN A 333 31.14 -24.61 -19.09
C ASN A 333 30.28 -23.33 -19.25
N LYS A 334 29.02 -23.34 -18.82
CA LYS A 334 28.19 -22.12 -18.76
C LYS A 334 28.37 -21.38 -17.44
N TYR A 335 28.49 -20.06 -17.47
CA TYR A 335 28.59 -19.23 -16.26
C TYR A 335 27.35 -19.36 -15.37
N ILE A 336 27.56 -19.41 -14.06
CA ILE A 336 26.51 -19.44 -13.04
C ILE A 336 26.37 -18.04 -12.45
N ARG A 337 25.26 -17.37 -12.74
CA ARG A 337 24.97 -16.01 -12.23
C ARG A 337 24.36 -16.02 -10.83
N VAL A 338 23.59 -17.06 -10.51
CA VAL A 338 22.96 -17.21 -9.20
C VAL A 338 24.06 -17.25 -8.14
N SER A 339 23.95 -16.36 -7.14
CA SER A 339 24.94 -16.17 -6.08
C SER A 339 26.32 -15.64 -6.52
N LEU A 340 26.49 -15.19 -7.77
CA LEU A 340 27.76 -14.67 -8.28
C LEU A 340 28.23 -13.42 -7.51
N ALA A 341 27.30 -12.56 -7.07
CA ALA A 341 27.61 -11.42 -6.21
C ALA A 341 28.37 -11.85 -4.94
N LYS A 342 27.91 -12.92 -4.28
CA LYS A 342 28.56 -13.48 -3.09
C LYS A 342 29.96 -14.02 -3.42
N THR A 343 30.08 -14.77 -4.52
CA THR A 343 31.37 -15.35 -4.96
C THR A 343 32.43 -14.28 -5.25
N LEU A 344 32.02 -13.15 -5.83
CA LEU A 344 32.92 -12.06 -6.21
C LEU A 344 33.19 -11.04 -5.08
N GLY A 345 32.75 -11.35 -3.85
CA GLY A 345 32.96 -10.48 -2.69
C GLY A 345 32.10 -9.22 -2.70
N PHE A 346 31.00 -9.21 -3.47
CA PHE A 346 29.91 -8.26 -3.26
C PHE A 346 29.02 -8.82 -2.14
N GLU A 347 29.59 -8.92 -0.94
CA GLU A 347 28.82 -9.21 0.27
C GLU A 347 27.95 -8.00 0.61
N ALA A 348 26.71 -8.24 1.02
CA ALA A 348 26.05 -7.29 1.91
C ALA A 348 26.82 -7.39 3.24
N ASP A 349 27.49 -6.33 3.66
CA ASP A 349 28.36 -6.15 4.84
C ASP A 349 28.18 -7.12 6.04
N THR A 350 27.09 -7.80 6.37
CA THR A 350 26.90 -8.84 7.45
C THR A 350 27.43 -8.58 8.87
N SER A 351 28.19 -7.52 9.14
CA SER A 351 28.52 -6.98 10.47
C SER A 351 27.27 -6.73 11.32
N TYR A 352 26.14 -6.65 10.63
CA TYR A 352 24.77 -6.69 11.10
C TYR A 352 24.33 -7.88 11.97
N MET A 353 24.89 -9.08 11.78
CA MET A 353 24.34 -10.29 12.42
C MET A 353 24.76 -10.41 13.89
N SER A 354 25.63 -9.53 14.38
CA SER A 354 26.01 -9.44 15.80
C SER A 354 25.52 -8.16 16.50
N ASP A 355 24.91 -7.23 15.77
CA ASP A 355 24.28 -6.03 16.29
C ASP A 355 22.79 -6.01 15.87
N PRO A 356 21.81 -6.03 16.79
CA PRO A 356 20.39 -6.03 16.48
C PRO A 356 19.89 -4.82 15.65
N SER A 357 20.79 -3.94 15.21
CA SER A 357 20.53 -2.71 14.47
C SER A 357 20.41 -2.89 12.95
N ASN A 358 20.77 -4.03 12.37
CA ASN A 358 20.85 -4.20 10.90
C ASN A 358 20.14 -5.48 10.37
N ILE A 359 18.90 -5.72 10.78
CA ILE A 359 18.02 -6.67 10.08
C ILE A 359 17.73 -6.10 8.67
N PRO A 360 17.82 -6.88 7.57
CA PRO A 360 17.58 -6.36 6.23
C PRO A 360 16.14 -5.84 6.09
N MET A 361 15.96 -4.65 5.51
CA MET A 361 14.65 -4.16 5.07
C MET A 361 14.14 -5.01 3.89
N GLY A 362 13.65 -6.21 4.20
CA GLY A 362 12.46 -6.72 3.51
C GLY A 362 11.27 -5.85 3.91
N ARG A 363 10.19 -5.90 3.11
CA ARG A 363 8.86 -5.30 3.34
C ARG A 363 8.18 -5.78 4.64
N ASN A 364 8.86 -5.78 5.77
CA ASN A 364 8.23 -5.90 7.07
C ASN A 364 7.71 -4.52 7.45
N ASN A 365 6.39 -4.43 7.64
CA ASN A 365 5.75 -3.26 8.22
C ASN A 365 6.50 -2.84 9.48
N THR A 366 6.82 -1.55 9.58
CA THR A 366 7.45 -0.99 10.77
C THR A 366 6.64 -1.38 12.00
N PHE A 367 7.33 -1.89 13.03
CA PHE A 367 6.65 -2.32 14.26
C PHE A 367 5.93 -1.14 14.94
N ILE A 368 4.62 -1.29 15.11
CA ILE A 368 3.76 -0.36 15.83
C ILE A 368 2.97 -1.14 16.87
N ASP A 369 3.01 -0.67 18.11
CA ASP A 369 2.19 -1.20 19.19
C ASP A 369 0.74 -0.69 19.06
N TRP A 370 -0.06 -1.46 18.33
CA TRP A 370 -1.48 -1.17 18.15
C TRP A 370 -2.30 -1.35 19.42
N GLU A 371 -1.83 -2.14 20.39
CA GLU A 371 -2.50 -2.33 21.68
C GLU A 371 -2.48 -1.04 22.49
N ALA A 372 -1.30 -0.44 22.65
CA ALA A 372 -1.14 0.85 23.31
C ALA A 372 -1.93 1.97 22.61
N ILE A 373 -1.90 2.02 21.27
CA ILE A 373 -2.65 2.99 20.47
C ILE A 373 -4.18 2.79 20.62
N SER A 374 -4.65 1.55 20.65
CA SER A 374 -6.06 1.22 20.81
C SER A 374 -6.58 1.60 22.20
N GLY A 375 -5.82 1.29 23.26
CA GLY A 375 -6.12 1.74 24.62
C GLY A 375 -6.12 3.26 24.74
N PHE A 376 -5.20 3.95 24.06
CA PHE A 376 -5.17 5.40 24.00
C PHE A 376 -6.43 6.00 23.35
N ARG A 377 -6.91 5.41 22.24
CA ARG A 377 -8.18 5.83 21.60
C ARG A 377 -9.37 5.72 22.54
N PHE A 378 -9.44 4.65 23.34
CA PHE A 378 -10.50 4.49 24.32
C PHE A 378 -10.42 5.52 25.45
N LEU A 379 -9.21 5.84 25.93
CA LEU A 379 -9.02 6.91 26.92
C LEU A 379 -9.51 8.26 26.39
N LEU A 380 -9.19 8.58 25.12
CA LEU A 380 -9.68 9.79 24.48
C LEU A 380 -11.21 9.77 24.36
N ALA A 381 -11.83 8.62 24.08
CA ALA A 381 -13.28 8.47 24.06
C ALA A 381 -13.90 8.74 25.44
N CYS A 382 -13.30 8.24 26.51
CA CYS A 382 -13.72 8.55 27.88
C CYS A 382 -13.64 10.05 28.18
N TYR A 383 -12.59 10.72 27.71
CA TYR A 383 -12.44 12.17 27.90
C TYR A 383 -13.50 12.96 27.11
N VAL A 384 -13.89 12.50 25.91
CA VAL A 384 -15.06 13.06 25.19
C VAL A 384 -16.34 12.88 26.01
N MET A 385 -16.58 11.67 26.53
CA MET A 385 -17.74 11.44 27.39
C MET A 385 -17.74 12.35 28.62
N PHE A 386 -16.57 12.64 29.20
CA PHE A 386 -16.43 13.56 30.34
C PHE A 386 -16.81 15.00 29.98
N MET A 387 -16.62 15.42 28.74
CA MET A 387 -17.11 16.72 28.24
C MET A 387 -18.63 16.78 28.15
N HIS A 388 -19.28 15.64 27.92
CA HIS A 388 -20.72 15.56 27.64
C HIS A 388 -21.56 15.01 28.81
N ILE A 389 -20.94 14.45 29.86
CA ILE A 389 -21.61 13.78 30.97
C ILE A 389 -21.04 14.28 32.31
N GLY A 390 -21.93 14.73 33.19
CA GLY A 390 -21.65 15.07 34.59
C GLY A 390 -21.94 16.54 34.96
N SER A 391 -22.46 16.82 36.15
CA SER A 391 -22.87 18.18 36.54
C SER A 391 -21.71 19.07 37.03
N ASN A 392 -21.74 20.36 36.69
CA ASN A 392 -20.74 21.34 37.14
C ASN A 392 -20.65 21.42 38.68
N SER A 393 -21.77 21.22 39.38
CA SER A 393 -21.84 21.24 40.84
C SER A 393 -21.26 19.99 41.51
N SER A 394 -21.43 18.81 40.91
CA SER A 394 -20.99 17.53 41.51
C SER A 394 -19.48 17.31 41.37
N TRP A 395 -18.88 17.77 40.26
CA TRP A 395 -17.44 17.62 40.01
C TRP A 395 -16.56 18.64 40.75
N GLY A 396 -17.14 19.73 41.28
CA GLY A 396 -16.37 20.80 41.92
C GLY A 396 -15.24 21.31 41.01
N SER A 397 -14.02 21.47 41.54
CA SER A 397 -12.86 21.97 40.79
C SER A 397 -12.40 21.05 39.65
N PHE A 398 -12.78 19.76 39.65
CA PHE A 398 -12.51 18.87 38.51
C PHE A 398 -13.21 19.33 37.23
N ASN A 399 -14.30 20.10 37.35
CA ASN A 399 -14.98 20.69 36.21
C ASN A 399 -14.05 21.58 35.36
N ASN A 400 -13.00 22.15 35.95
CA ASN A 400 -12.01 22.96 35.23
C ASN A 400 -11.27 22.17 34.15
N LEU A 401 -11.19 20.83 34.23
CA LEU A 401 -10.58 20.01 33.18
C LEU A 401 -11.37 19.99 31.88
N ARG A 402 -12.69 20.23 31.96
CA ARG A 402 -13.48 20.51 30.76
C ARG A 402 -12.92 21.71 30.03
N GLY A 403 -12.23 22.55 30.80
CA GLY A 403 -11.57 23.75 30.39
C GLY A 403 -10.37 23.58 29.44
N TRP A 404 -9.88 22.36 29.24
CA TRP A 404 -8.65 22.11 28.51
C TRP A 404 -8.84 21.00 27.47
N PRO A 405 -9.26 21.35 26.23
CA PRO A 405 -9.73 20.39 25.25
C PRO A 405 -8.60 19.76 24.42
N TRP A 406 -7.59 19.17 25.06
CA TRP A 406 -6.43 18.63 24.35
C TRP A 406 -6.75 17.38 23.51
N HIS A 407 -7.79 16.63 23.85
CA HIS A 407 -8.11 15.35 23.21
C HIS A 407 -8.55 15.45 21.74
N VAL A 408 -9.16 16.56 21.27
CA VAL A 408 -9.66 16.61 19.87
C VAL A 408 -8.57 16.77 18.83
N HIS A 409 -7.59 17.65 19.03
CA HIS A 409 -6.51 17.74 18.05
C HIS A 409 -5.71 16.42 18.01
N ILE A 410 -5.60 15.72 19.14
CA ILE A 410 -5.03 14.36 19.20
C ILE A 410 -5.83 13.37 18.37
N PHE A 411 -7.17 13.39 18.37
CA PHE A 411 -7.93 12.46 17.53
C PHE A 411 -7.57 12.59 16.06
N PHE A 412 -7.42 13.82 15.56
CA PHE A 412 -7.05 14.02 14.15
C PHE A 412 -5.59 13.65 13.89
N LEU A 413 -4.66 13.99 14.80
CA LEU A 413 -3.27 13.52 14.74
C LEU A 413 -3.22 11.98 14.68
N LEU A 414 -3.94 11.32 15.59
CA LEU A 414 -3.97 9.88 15.69
C LEU A 414 -4.68 9.25 14.49
N GLY A 415 -5.75 9.85 13.98
CA GLY A 415 -6.42 9.43 12.76
C GLY A 415 -5.50 9.47 11.55
N GLY A 416 -4.74 10.56 11.36
CA GLY A 416 -3.75 10.67 10.30
C GLY A 416 -2.62 9.66 10.44
N PHE A 417 -2.06 9.53 11.66
CA PHE A 417 -1.00 8.55 11.96
C PHE A 417 -1.46 7.13 11.67
N SER A 418 -2.65 6.77 12.16
CA SER A 418 -3.20 5.42 12.09
C SER A 418 -3.64 5.01 10.70
N LEU A 419 -3.99 5.96 9.84
CA LEU A 419 -4.33 5.67 8.45
C LEU A 419 -3.09 5.50 7.59
N VAL A 420 -2.02 6.27 7.83
CA VAL A 420 -0.77 6.15 7.05
C VAL A 420 0.09 4.97 7.49
N ALA A 421 0.21 4.75 8.80
CA ALA A 421 1.08 3.74 9.39
C ALA A 421 1.00 2.32 8.77
N PRO A 422 -0.19 1.75 8.51
CA PRO A 422 -0.31 0.41 7.93
C PRO A 422 -0.28 0.40 6.39
N MET A 423 -0.21 1.55 5.73
CA MET A 423 -0.31 1.64 4.27
C MET A 423 1.03 1.44 3.57
N ASN A 424 1.03 0.57 2.56
CA ASN A 424 2.18 0.25 1.72
C ASN A 424 2.06 0.70 0.26
N PRO A 425 0.91 0.54 -0.45
CA PRO A 425 0.81 0.96 -1.85
C PRO A 425 0.31 2.39 -2.00
N VAL A 426 0.52 2.97 -3.19
CA VAL A 426 -0.09 4.23 -3.62
C VAL A 426 -1.57 3.98 -3.94
N ILE A 427 -2.45 4.92 -3.59
CA ILE A 427 -3.90 4.75 -3.79
C ILE A 427 -4.26 5.15 -5.23
N GLU A 428 -4.58 4.18 -6.07
CA GLU A 428 -4.93 4.44 -7.48
C GLU A 428 -6.36 4.97 -7.62
N LYS A 429 -7.33 4.22 -7.09
CA LYS A 429 -8.77 4.49 -7.22
C LYS A 429 -9.29 5.28 -6.00
N LYS A 430 -8.96 6.57 -5.93
CA LYS A 430 -9.22 7.47 -4.77
C LYS A 430 -10.68 7.47 -4.27
N PHE A 431 -11.66 7.53 -5.18
CA PHE A 431 -13.07 7.54 -4.79
C PHE A 431 -13.53 6.19 -4.23
N LYS A 432 -13.05 5.07 -4.79
CA LYS A 432 -13.33 3.73 -4.27
C LYS A 432 -12.76 3.57 -2.86
N TYR A 433 -11.51 4.02 -2.63
CA TYR A 433 -10.90 4.04 -1.31
C TYR A 433 -11.75 4.80 -0.28
N PHE A 434 -12.20 6.02 -0.62
CA PHE A 434 -13.08 6.81 0.25
C PHE A 434 -14.38 6.05 0.54
N MET A 435 -15.04 5.55 -0.50
CA MET A 435 -16.32 4.86 -0.37
C MET A 435 -16.23 3.58 0.47
N ALA A 436 -15.17 2.78 0.37
CA ALA A 436 -15.03 1.59 1.21
C ALA A 436 -14.91 1.91 2.71
N ARG A 437 -14.12 2.94 3.07
CA ARG A 437 -14.00 3.37 4.47
C ARG A 437 -15.27 4.04 4.98
N PHE A 438 -15.91 4.85 4.12
CA PHE A 438 -17.18 5.49 4.44
C PHE A 438 -18.29 4.46 4.66
N MET A 439 -18.51 3.55 3.72
CA MET A 439 -19.53 2.48 3.78
C MET A 439 -19.29 1.52 4.92
N GLY A 440 -18.04 1.35 5.33
CA GLY A 440 -17.71 0.67 6.54
C GLY A 440 -18.37 1.32 7.78
N MET A 441 -18.05 2.58 8.05
CA MET A 441 -18.51 3.23 9.28
C MET A 441 -20.01 3.59 9.26
N TYR A 442 -20.62 3.60 8.08
CA TYR A 442 -21.98 4.09 7.84
C TYR A 442 -23.13 3.34 8.55
N PRO A 443 -23.14 2.00 8.68
CA PRO A 443 -24.24 1.26 9.28
C PRO A 443 -24.51 1.68 10.73
N MET A 444 -23.45 1.76 11.55
CA MET A 444 -23.56 2.22 12.93
C MET A 444 -23.85 3.70 13.04
N TYR A 445 -23.35 4.50 12.12
CA TYR A 445 -23.71 5.90 12.02
C TYR A 445 -25.21 6.10 11.70
N ILE A 446 -25.81 5.33 10.78
CA ILE A 446 -27.27 5.40 10.52
C ILE A 446 -28.06 4.91 11.74
N ALA A 447 -27.65 3.80 12.38
CA ALA A 447 -28.33 3.33 13.58
C ALA A 447 -28.34 4.41 14.67
N ALA A 448 -27.19 5.05 14.90
CA ALA A 448 -27.09 6.21 15.77
C ALA A 448 -27.99 7.37 15.31
N LEU A 449 -28.03 7.66 14.01
CA LEU A 449 -28.89 8.71 13.45
C LEU A 449 -30.36 8.45 13.78
N VAL A 450 -30.83 7.20 13.66
CA VAL A 450 -32.20 6.81 14.04
C VAL A 450 -32.46 7.08 15.52
N PHE A 451 -31.57 6.65 16.43
CA PHE A 451 -31.74 6.90 17.86
C PHE A 451 -31.69 8.38 18.22
N VAL A 452 -30.77 9.13 17.62
CA VAL A 452 -30.70 10.58 17.79
C VAL A 452 -31.98 11.22 17.29
N PHE A 453 -32.54 10.78 16.16
CA PHE A 453 -33.83 11.27 15.66
C PHE A 453 -35.00 10.93 16.56
N MET A 454 -35.08 9.71 17.08
CA MET A 454 -36.10 9.32 18.06
C MET A 454 -36.03 10.21 19.30
N ASN A 455 -34.82 10.49 19.77
CA ASN A 455 -34.54 11.36 20.90
C ASN A 455 -34.88 12.84 20.57
N LEU A 456 -34.59 13.26 19.34
CA LEU A 456 -34.94 14.57 18.79
C LEU A 456 -36.45 14.81 18.82
N LEU A 457 -37.26 13.85 18.35
CA LEU A 457 -38.71 13.99 18.23
C LEU A 457 -39.43 14.16 19.57
N VAL A 458 -38.88 13.61 20.66
CA VAL A 458 -39.44 13.78 22.01
C VAL A 458 -39.29 15.22 22.50
N ALA A 459 -38.17 15.84 22.16
CA ALA A 459 -37.80 17.17 22.58
C ALA A 459 -38.24 18.28 21.60
N CYS A 460 -38.31 17.98 20.29
CA CYS A 460 -38.52 18.92 19.17
C CYS A 460 -40.00 19.08 18.83
N ARG A 461 -40.62 20.14 19.36
CA ARG A 461 -42.03 20.47 19.10
C ARG A 461 -42.12 21.70 18.20
N PRO A 462 -42.95 21.69 17.14
CA PRO A 462 -43.20 22.89 16.34
C PRO A 462 -43.69 24.10 17.15
N SER A 463 -44.39 23.86 18.27
CA SER A 463 -44.93 24.89 19.15
C SER A 463 -43.89 25.64 19.97
N THR A 464 -42.68 25.09 20.16
CA THR A 464 -41.59 25.68 20.96
C THR A 464 -40.39 26.10 20.10
N PHE A 465 -40.59 26.22 18.79
CA PHE A 465 -39.56 26.63 17.83
C PHE A 465 -39.30 28.14 17.87
N ARG A 466 -38.02 28.52 17.98
CA ARG A 466 -37.48 29.87 18.00
C ARG A 466 -36.72 30.14 16.68
N SER A 467 -37.00 31.26 16.04
CA SER A 467 -36.36 31.64 14.76
C SER A 467 -35.10 32.49 14.91
N SER A 468 -34.86 32.97 16.12
CA SER A 468 -33.62 33.59 16.54
C SER A 468 -32.68 32.49 17.07
N PHE A 469 -31.44 32.54 16.62
CA PHE A 469 -30.40 31.59 16.99
C PHE A 469 -29.43 32.26 17.94
N HIS A 470 -29.13 31.62 19.07
CA HIS A 470 -28.25 32.16 20.11
C HIS A 470 -27.05 31.24 20.38
N TRP A 471 -25.87 31.85 20.49
CA TRP A 471 -24.58 31.13 20.62
C TRP A 471 -24.17 30.86 22.06
N ASP A 472 -24.59 31.75 22.94
CA ASP A 472 -24.33 31.78 24.37
C ASP A 472 -25.57 31.32 25.16
N SER A 473 -25.36 31.09 26.45
CA SER A 473 -26.42 30.68 27.35
C SER A 473 -27.37 31.83 27.64
N GLN A 474 -28.68 31.63 27.47
CA GLN A 474 -29.65 32.57 28.00
C GLN A 474 -29.99 32.18 29.45
N PRO A 475 -30.24 33.15 30.35
CA PRO A 475 -30.58 32.88 31.73
C PRO A 475 -31.77 31.92 31.88
N ASP A 476 -32.83 32.10 31.09
CA ASP A 476 -34.09 31.34 31.12
C ASP A 476 -34.04 29.97 30.41
N ASP A 477 -32.89 29.59 29.84
CA ASP A 477 -32.81 28.39 28.99
C ASP A 477 -33.05 27.09 29.76
N LEU A 478 -32.56 26.96 31.00
CA LEU A 478 -32.63 25.74 31.83
C LEU A 478 -33.75 25.76 32.88
N PHE A 479 -33.93 26.93 33.47
CA PHE A 479 -34.81 27.12 34.60
C PHE A 479 -35.66 28.34 34.33
N ILE A 480 -36.88 28.36 34.85
CA ILE A 480 -37.75 29.52 34.76
C ILE A 480 -37.03 30.70 35.43
N ASP A 481 -36.79 31.77 34.67
CA ASP A 481 -35.97 32.95 35.07
C ASP A 481 -34.51 32.64 35.46
N GLY A 482 -33.99 31.48 35.06
CA GLY A 482 -32.60 31.07 35.28
C GLY A 482 -32.24 30.65 36.69
N LYS A 483 -33.25 30.35 37.53
CA LYS A 483 -33.07 29.92 38.91
C LYS A 483 -33.59 28.50 39.14
N GLU A 484 -32.73 27.62 39.65
CA GLU A 484 -33.05 26.21 39.92
C GLU A 484 -34.28 26.01 40.82
N GLU A 485 -34.49 26.93 41.77
CA GLU A 485 -35.66 26.96 42.67
C GLU A 485 -37.01 27.16 41.96
N ASN A 486 -37.03 27.75 40.76
CA ASN A 486 -38.24 28.05 40.01
C ASN A 486 -38.71 26.89 39.12
N GLY A 487 -38.00 25.77 39.11
CA GLY A 487 -38.31 24.63 38.24
C GLY A 487 -37.77 24.77 36.81
N TYR A 488 -37.92 23.70 36.03
CA TYR A 488 -37.36 23.60 34.68
C TYR A 488 -38.18 24.39 33.64
N SER A 489 -37.49 25.04 32.70
CA SER A 489 -38.11 25.68 31.53
C SER A 489 -38.63 24.65 30.52
N ASP A 490 -39.55 25.08 29.64
CA ASP A 490 -40.03 24.25 28.54
C ASP A 490 -38.93 23.97 27.51
N LEU A 491 -38.96 22.77 26.91
CA LEU A 491 -38.02 22.39 25.87
C LEU A 491 -38.26 23.20 24.58
N PHE A 492 -37.28 24.01 24.15
CA PHE A 492 -37.33 24.84 22.94
C PHE A 492 -36.24 24.50 21.92
N TRP A 493 -36.40 24.99 20.67
CA TRP A 493 -35.56 24.65 19.51
C TRP A 493 -35.25 25.85 18.65
N GLU A 494 -34.11 25.86 17.95
CA GLU A 494 -33.71 26.97 17.10
C GLU A 494 -33.55 26.57 15.61
N GLY A 495 -33.86 27.49 14.70
CA GLY A 495 -33.71 27.28 13.26
C GLY A 495 -32.25 27.24 12.80
N ALA A 496 -31.96 26.44 11.76
CA ALA A 496 -30.61 26.38 11.17
C ALA A 496 -30.24 27.71 10.49
N PRO A 497 -28.94 28.08 10.40
CA PRO A 497 -28.49 29.34 9.80
C PRO A 497 -29.05 29.61 8.40
N ALA A 498 -29.14 28.59 7.54
CA ALA A 498 -29.69 28.70 6.19
C ALA A 498 -31.23 28.75 6.13
N THR A 499 -31.93 28.24 7.15
CA THR A 499 -33.42 28.18 7.18
C THR A 499 -33.99 28.58 8.54
N PRO A 500 -33.63 29.76 9.09
CA PRO A 500 -33.88 30.10 10.49
C PRO A 500 -35.36 30.28 10.83
N HIS A 501 -36.21 30.56 9.84
CA HIS A 501 -37.63 30.86 10.04
C HIS A 501 -38.56 29.66 9.81
N SER A 502 -38.03 28.48 9.44
CA SER A 502 -38.87 27.32 9.13
C SER A 502 -38.37 26.06 9.82
N TYR A 503 -39.18 25.60 10.77
CA TYR A 503 -39.02 24.32 11.43
C TYR A 503 -38.89 23.18 10.41
N TRP A 504 -39.86 23.04 9.50
CA TRP A 504 -39.89 21.91 8.56
C TRP A 504 -38.74 21.94 7.56
N ALA A 505 -38.33 23.13 7.11
CA ALA A 505 -37.18 23.25 6.20
C ALA A 505 -35.87 22.91 6.91
N SER A 506 -35.67 23.38 8.14
CA SER A 506 -34.50 23.03 8.96
C SER A 506 -34.45 21.52 9.28
N LEU A 507 -35.59 20.90 9.57
CA LEU A 507 -35.71 19.45 9.81
C LEU A 507 -35.33 18.63 8.58
N PHE A 508 -35.97 18.94 7.45
CA PHE A 508 -35.79 18.22 6.20
C PHE A 508 -34.34 18.33 5.71
N LEU A 509 -33.78 19.54 5.73
CA LEU A 509 -32.42 19.77 5.27
C LEU A 509 -31.38 19.08 6.17
N SER A 510 -31.61 19.07 7.49
CA SER A 510 -30.79 18.29 8.42
C SER A 510 -30.88 16.79 8.14
N LEU A 511 -32.08 16.25 7.93
CA LEU A 511 -32.28 14.84 7.56
C LEU A 511 -31.50 14.47 6.31
N VAL A 512 -31.66 15.24 5.23
CA VAL A 512 -30.97 15.00 3.96
C VAL A 512 -29.46 15.04 4.15
N VAL A 513 -28.92 16.07 4.79
CA VAL A 513 -27.47 16.21 4.94
C VAL A 513 -26.83 15.06 5.73
N TYR A 514 -27.47 14.64 6.85
CA TYR A 514 -26.94 13.53 7.65
C TYR A 514 -27.20 12.16 7.04
N LEU A 515 -28.33 11.95 6.33
CA LEU A 515 -28.67 10.70 5.64
C LEU A 515 -27.78 10.41 4.43
N PHE A 516 -27.21 11.43 3.81
CA PHE A 516 -26.23 11.28 2.71
C PHE A 516 -24.78 11.45 3.18
N GLY A 517 -24.54 11.69 4.48
CA GLY A 517 -23.20 11.88 5.04
C GLY A 517 -22.45 13.10 4.49
N VAL A 518 -23.17 14.06 3.88
CA VAL A 518 -22.61 15.26 3.24
C VAL A 518 -22.48 16.43 4.22
N ALA A 519 -22.42 16.17 5.53
CA ALA A 519 -22.25 17.17 6.59
C ALA A 519 -20.85 17.85 6.60
N ILE A 520 -20.11 17.73 5.50
CA ILE A 520 -18.76 18.23 5.27
C ILE A 520 -18.78 19.76 5.07
N THR A 521 -17.70 20.44 5.42
CA THR A 521 -17.56 21.89 5.19
C THR A 521 -17.63 22.21 3.69
N PRO A 522 -18.45 23.18 3.21
CA PRO A 522 -19.20 24.20 3.96
C PRO A 522 -20.69 23.88 4.20
N LEU A 523 -21.17 22.68 3.89
CA LEU A 523 -22.60 22.32 3.97
C LEU A 523 -23.16 22.28 5.39
N TRP A 524 -22.32 22.48 6.41
CA TRP A 524 -22.72 22.65 7.80
C TRP A 524 -23.68 23.83 8.02
N LEU A 525 -23.64 24.89 7.18
CA LEU A 525 -24.60 26.01 7.27
C LEU A 525 -26.05 25.57 7.01
N LEU A 526 -26.21 24.45 6.30
CA LEU A 526 -27.50 23.86 5.93
C LEU A 526 -28.10 23.00 7.05
N ASN A 527 -27.33 22.67 8.10
CA ASN A 527 -27.77 21.71 9.11
C ASN A 527 -27.23 22.07 10.51
N TRP A 528 -28.10 22.04 11.51
CA TRP A 528 -27.71 22.41 12.87
C TRP A 528 -28.28 21.47 13.95
N TRP A 529 -29.34 20.74 13.64
CA TRP A 529 -30.12 20.00 14.64
C TRP A 529 -29.45 18.74 15.15
N VAL A 530 -28.67 18.09 14.28
CA VAL A 530 -28.00 16.81 14.56
C VAL A 530 -26.47 16.98 14.64
N SER A 531 -25.99 18.20 14.38
CA SER A 531 -24.57 18.48 14.20
C SER A 531 -23.75 18.21 15.43
N TYR A 532 -24.29 18.41 16.63
CA TYR A 532 -23.57 18.12 17.88
C TYR A 532 -23.38 16.63 18.18
N TYR A 533 -24.27 15.77 17.67
CA TYR A 533 -24.16 14.32 17.83
C TYR A 533 -23.14 13.72 16.85
N PHE A 534 -23.03 14.29 15.65
CA PHE A 534 -22.26 13.72 14.55
C PHE A 534 -21.12 14.62 14.03
N TRP A 535 -20.83 15.72 14.71
CA TRP A 535 -19.78 16.66 14.30
C TRP A 535 -18.44 15.95 14.06
N PHE A 536 -18.06 15.08 15.00
CA PHE A 536 -16.80 14.34 14.90
C PHE A 536 -16.79 13.45 13.65
N SER A 537 -17.87 12.71 13.40
CA SER A 537 -18.03 11.86 12.22
C SER A 537 -17.94 12.69 10.93
N ALA A 538 -18.60 13.84 10.88
CA ALA A 538 -18.58 14.73 9.72
C ALA A 538 -17.16 15.24 9.40
N MET A 539 -16.39 15.63 10.43
CA MET A 539 -15.00 16.08 10.25
C MET A 539 -14.08 14.92 9.86
N TYR A 540 -14.28 13.75 10.45
CA TYR A 540 -13.51 12.57 10.08
C TYR A 540 -13.78 12.14 8.63
N TYR A 541 -15.02 12.20 8.16
CA TYR A 541 -15.36 11.95 6.76
C TYR A 541 -14.69 12.95 5.81
N GLN A 542 -14.57 14.21 6.22
CA GLN A 542 -13.81 15.20 5.46
C GLN A 542 -12.32 14.83 5.36
N CYS A 543 -11.71 14.38 6.46
CA CYS A 543 -10.33 13.88 6.45
C CYS A 543 -10.19 12.66 5.52
N LEU A 544 -11.11 11.69 5.58
CA LEU A 544 -11.12 10.52 4.69
C LEU A 544 -11.24 10.89 3.21
N MET A 545 -12.04 11.91 2.88
CA MET A 545 -12.21 12.37 1.50
C MET A 545 -10.92 12.98 0.92
N VAL A 546 -10.19 13.74 1.73
CA VAL A 546 -8.92 14.39 1.32
C VAL A 546 -7.73 13.43 1.38
N PHE A 547 -7.83 12.38 2.21
CA PHE A 547 -6.74 11.47 2.52
C PHE A 547 -6.05 10.85 1.29
N PRO A 548 -6.74 10.29 0.27
CA PRO A 548 -6.07 9.67 -0.87
C PRO A 548 -5.17 10.62 -1.66
N ILE A 549 -5.59 11.87 -1.80
CA ILE A 549 -4.82 12.90 -2.52
C ILE A 549 -3.62 13.30 -1.67
N MET A 550 -3.85 13.55 -0.38
CA MET A 550 -2.82 13.93 0.58
C MET A 550 -1.76 12.84 0.72
N TYR A 551 -2.17 11.58 0.95
CA TYR A 551 -1.29 10.43 1.12
C TYR A 551 -0.42 10.19 -0.10
N ASN A 552 -0.99 10.09 -1.31
CA ASN A 552 -0.21 9.88 -2.54
C ASN A 552 0.79 11.00 -2.79
N LYS A 553 0.47 12.24 -2.37
CA LYS A 553 1.41 13.35 -2.49
C LYS A 553 2.55 13.19 -1.48
N LEU A 554 2.22 12.86 -0.23
CA LEU A 554 3.21 12.60 0.81
C LEU A 554 4.13 11.43 0.44
N THR A 555 3.63 10.36 -0.21
CA THR A 555 4.46 9.22 -0.65
C THR A 555 5.49 9.58 -1.71
N THR A 556 5.29 10.66 -2.49
CA THR A 556 6.32 11.10 -3.47
C THR A 556 7.61 11.60 -2.80
N TRP A 557 7.56 11.88 -1.50
CA TRP A 557 8.71 12.30 -0.69
C TRP A 557 9.21 11.19 0.24
N CYS A 558 8.77 9.94 0.02
CA CYS A 558 9.19 8.78 0.82
C CYS A 558 10.72 8.70 0.92
N SER A 559 11.22 8.47 2.13
CA SER A 559 12.64 8.41 2.53
C SER A 559 13.34 9.74 2.88
N ASN A 560 12.68 10.90 2.75
CA ASN A 560 13.29 12.18 3.13
C ASN A 560 12.92 12.60 4.57
N VAL A 561 13.63 12.04 5.55
CA VAL A 561 13.47 12.32 7.00
C VAL A 561 13.59 13.81 7.33
N GLU A 562 14.53 14.51 6.68
CA GLU A 562 14.76 15.94 6.88
C GLU A 562 13.57 16.77 6.40
N PHE A 563 13.02 16.41 5.24
CA PHE A 563 11.82 17.05 4.70
C PHE A 563 10.62 16.88 5.63
N TYR A 564 10.28 15.65 6.06
CA TYR A 564 9.11 15.46 6.94
C TYR A 564 9.29 16.17 8.29
N SER A 565 10.50 16.16 8.85
CA SER A 565 10.78 16.87 10.10
C SER A 565 10.58 18.39 9.96
N LYS A 566 11.12 18.98 8.89
CA LYS A 566 10.95 20.41 8.58
C LYS A 566 9.51 20.77 8.22
N PHE A 567 8.85 19.92 7.45
CA PHE A 567 7.47 20.10 7.02
C PHE A 567 6.52 20.02 8.20
N MET A 568 6.66 19.02 9.07
CA MET A 568 5.90 18.89 10.31
C MET A 568 6.14 20.08 11.25
N ALA A 569 7.39 20.53 11.41
CA ALA A 569 7.71 21.72 12.19
C ALA A 569 7.08 22.99 11.60
N CYS A 570 7.07 23.12 10.27
CA CYS A 570 6.40 24.21 9.56
C CYS A 570 4.88 24.18 9.80
N LEU A 571 4.23 23.01 9.71
CA LEU A 571 2.79 22.86 9.97
C LEU A 571 2.45 23.20 11.43
N GLN A 572 3.29 22.81 12.40
CA GLN A 572 3.14 23.21 13.80
C GLN A 572 3.35 24.72 14.01
N GLY A 573 4.28 25.35 13.27
CA GLY A 573 4.45 26.81 13.26
C GLY A 573 3.23 27.53 12.67
N ILE A 574 2.69 27.02 11.57
CA ILE A 574 1.44 27.50 10.95
C ILE A 574 0.27 27.36 11.93
N ASN A 575 0.18 26.23 12.65
CA ASN A 575 -0.82 26.02 13.70
C ASN A 575 -0.75 27.14 14.75
N ILE A 576 0.44 27.37 15.33
CA ILE A 576 0.62 28.41 16.35
C ILE A 576 0.29 29.80 15.79
N PHE A 577 0.76 30.12 14.58
CA PHE A 577 0.47 31.40 13.92
C PHE A 577 -1.04 31.60 13.75
N ILE A 578 -1.75 30.59 13.26
CA ILE A 578 -3.20 30.63 13.08
C ILE A 578 -3.90 30.82 14.43
N LEU A 579 -3.50 30.10 15.47
CA LEU A 579 -4.12 30.20 16.80
C LEU A 579 -3.95 31.62 17.38
N LEU A 580 -2.75 32.18 17.27
CA LEU A 580 -2.47 33.55 17.72
C LEU A 580 -3.21 34.60 16.86
N LEU A 581 -3.23 34.42 15.55
CA LEU A 581 -4.00 35.29 14.65
C LEU A 581 -5.49 35.25 15.00
N THR A 582 -6.03 34.07 15.29
CA THR A 582 -7.43 33.91 15.70
C THR A 582 -7.71 34.65 17.00
N TRP A 583 -6.79 34.60 17.98
CA TRP A 583 -6.92 35.41 19.19
C TRP A 583 -7.07 36.90 18.86
N PHE A 584 -6.12 37.47 18.10
CA PHE A 584 -6.15 38.91 17.80
C PHE A 584 -7.32 39.34 16.90
N LEU A 585 -7.80 38.46 16.02
CA LEU A 585 -8.95 38.77 15.16
C LEU A 585 -10.29 38.74 15.92
N PHE A 586 -10.39 37.94 16.98
CA PHE A 586 -11.66 37.67 17.67
C PHE A 586 -11.66 38.08 19.15
N GLU A 587 -10.57 38.65 19.69
CA GLU A 587 -10.50 39.13 21.09
C GLU A 587 -11.54 40.23 21.38
N ASN A 588 -11.84 41.07 20.39
CA ASN A 588 -12.82 42.17 20.51
C ASN A 588 -14.19 41.81 19.88
N TYR A 589 -14.45 40.52 19.63
CA TYR A 589 -15.69 40.08 19.01
C TYR A 589 -16.88 40.23 19.97
N SER A 590 -17.92 40.96 19.56
CA SER A 590 -19.21 41.03 20.25
C SER A 590 -20.25 40.13 19.57
N GLY A 591 -20.78 39.17 20.31
CA GLY A 591 -21.91 38.35 19.86
C GLY A 591 -23.21 39.16 19.73
N TYR A 592 -24.13 38.65 18.91
CA TYR A 592 -25.51 39.16 18.77
C TYR A 592 -26.42 38.73 19.95
N ASN A 593 -27.34 39.60 20.41
CA ASN A 593 -28.33 39.34 21.48
C ASN A 593 -27.74 38.97 22.87
N HIS A 594 -26.73 39.69 23.32
CA HIS A 594 -26.14 39.48 24.65
C HIS A 594 -26.93 40.18 25.77
N TYR A 595 -26.98 39.57 26.94
CA TYR A 595 -27.42 40.23 28.18
C TYR A 595 -26.21 40.93 28.82
N ASP A 596 -26.28 42.23 29.06
CA ASP A 596 -25.23 42.94 29.78
C ASP A 596 -25.04 42.43 31.22
N GLU A 597 -23.99 42.89 31.92
CA GLU A 597 -23.72 42.54 33.33
C GLU A 597 -24.88 42.84 34.28
N ASN A 598 -25.86 43.65 33.85
CA ASN A 598 -27.05 44.03 34.60
C ASN A 598 -28.31 43.24 34.20
N GLY A 599 -28.19 42.28 33.27
CA GLY A 599 -29.31 41.46 32.79
C GLY A 599 -30.22 42.13 31.77
N ASN A 600 -29.78 43.22 31.11
CA ASN A 600 -30.50 43.86 30.00
C ASN A 600 -30.08 43.26 28.66
N ARG A 601 -31.06 42.90 27.83
CA ARG A 601 -30.84 42.38 26.48
C ARG A 601 -30.46 43.51 25.52
N ASN A 602 -29.28 43.43 24.91
CA ASN A 602 -28.91 44.32 23.82
C ASN A 602 -29.54 43.85 22.50
N ASP A 603 -30.64 44.48 22.12
CA ASP A 603 -31.19 44.36 20.77
C ASP A 603 -30.37 45.26 19.82
N VAL A 604 -29.43 44.67 19.08
CA VAL A 604 -28.65 45.43 18.08
C VAL A 604 -29.59 45.85 16.95
N GLU A 605 -29.60 47.15 16.60
CA GLU A 605 -30.48 47.75 15.56
C GLU A 605 -30.33 47.10 14.17
N ASN A 606 -29.17 46.49 13.86
CA ASN A 606 -28.91 45.80 12.59
C ASN A 606 -28.76 44.27 12.77
N PHE A 607 -29.88 43.57 12.58
CA PHE A 607 -30.04 42.11 12.68
C PHE A 607 -29.09 41.28 11.77
N THR A 608 -28.62 41.84 10.65
CA THR A 608 -27.81 41.15 9.63
C THR A 608 -26.31 41.10 9.96
N ASP A 609 -25.74 42.13 10.56
CA ASP A 609 -24.30 42.24 10.80
C ASP A 609 -23.84 41.36 11.98
N GLY A 610 -24.67 41.26 13.03
CA GLY A 610 -24.41 40.38 14.19
C GLY A 610 -24.54 38.89 13.87
N ARG A 611 -25.36 38.51 12.88
CA ARG A 611 -25.49 37.11 12.42
C ARG A 611 -24.26 36.65 11.63
N LEU A 612 -23.74 37.49 10.76
CA LEU A 612 -22.59 37.17 9.91
C LEU A 612 -21.30 36.98 10.75
N GLY A 613 -21.04 37.86 11.70
CA GLY A 613 -19.87 37.74 12.60
C GLY A 613 -19.89 36.43 13.40
N ASN A 614 -21.08 36.02 13.83
CA ASN A 614 -21.33 34.81 14.59
C ASN A 614 -21.11 33.54 13.74
N TRP A 615 -21.56 33.57 12.48
CA TRP A 615 -21.31 32.49 11.52
C TRP A 615 -19.83 32.35 11.18
N ILE A 616 -19.11 33.46 11.06
CA ILE A 616 -17.66 33.47 10.81
C ILE A 616 -16.92 32.92 12.03
N GLY A 617 -17.22 33.43 13.23
CA GLY A 617 -16.62 32.92 14.48
C GLY A 617 -16.83 31.43 14.69
N LEU A 618 -18.04 30.92 14.43
CA LEU A 618 -18.31 29.48 14.48
C LEU A 618 -17.63 28.69 13.35
N GLY A 619 -17.70 29.19 12.12
CA GLY A 619 -17.13 28.52 10.94
C GLY A 619 -15.62 28.32 11.07
N TRP A 620 -14.92 29.31 11.62
CA TRP A 620 -13.49 29.23 11.93
C TRP A 620 -13.19 28.26 13.08
N TYR A 621 -14.09 28.12 14.05
CA TYR A 621 -13.84 27.31 15.23
C TYR A 621 -14.27 25.83 15.10
N LEU A 622 -15.40 25.54 14.43
CA LEU A 622 -15.98 24.19 14.31
C LEU A 622 -15.55 23.43 13.06
N PHE A 623 -15.16 24.12 11.98
CA PHE A 623 -15.08 23.50 10.65
C PHE A 623 -13.68 23.55 10.04
N SER A 624 -13.53 22.95 8.85
CA SER A 624 -12.38 22.12 8.50
C SER A 624 -11.02 22.72 8.09
N PRO A 625 -10.73 24.04 8.03
CA PRO A 625 -9.37 24.45 7.68
C PRO A 625 -8.32 23.96 8.70
N PHE A 626 -8.67 23.88 10.00
CA PHE A 626 -7.73 23.61 11.09
C PHE A 626 -7.54 22.13 11.42
N TRP A 627 -8.59 21.32 11.27
CA TRP A 627 -8.54 19.89 11.65
C TRP A 627 -7.72 19.07 10.65
N ILE A 628 -7.75 19.45 9.37
CA ILE A 628 -6.90 18.86 8.32
C ILE A 628 -5.42 19.06 8.65
N LEU A 629 -5.04 20.19 9.26
CA LEU A 629 -3.66 20.46 9.65
C LEU A 629 -3.12 19.40 10.62
N TYR A 630 -3.86 19.11 11.69
CA TYR A 630 -3.50 18.06 12.66
C TYR A 630 -3.49 16.68 12.01
N PHE A 631 -4.44 16.39 11.14
CA PHE A 631 -4.47 15.13 10.40
C PHE A 631 -3.23 14.95 9.51
N VAL A 632 -2.79 15.99 8.80
CA VAL A 632 -1.55 15.99 7.99
C VAL A 632 -0.31 15.84 8.88
N ILE A 633 -0.26 16.52 10.04
CA ILE A 633 0.84 16.36 11.01
C ILE A 633 0.94 14.91 11.47
N GLY A 634 -0.20 14.28 11.78
CA GLY A 634 -0.28 12.86 12.13
C GLY A 634 0.24 11.93 11.03
N ALA A 635 -0.17 12.18 9.79
CA ALA A 635 0.33 11.47 8.62
C ALA A 635 1.85 11.62 8.45
N CYS A 636 2.39 12.83 8.61
CA CYS A 636 3.84 13.07 8.56
C CYS A 636 4.59 12.36 9.69
N ALA A 637 4.00 12.32 10.89
CA ALA A 637 4.57 11.59 12.02
C ALA A 637 4.65 10.08 11.74
N ALA A 638 3.68 9.49 11.04
CA ALA A 638 3.73 8.08 10.61
C ALA A 638 4.84 7.83 9.58
N PHE A 639 4.99 8.67 8.56
CA PHE A 639 6.12 8.57 7.61
C PHE A 639 7.48 8.73 8.31
N LEU A 640 7.57 9.64 9.28
CA LEU A 640 8.78 9.81 10.08
C LEU A 640 9.06 8.61 10.97
N TYR A 641 8.00 7.98 11.50
CA TYR A 641 8.09 6.79 12.34
C TYR A 641 8.58 5.59 11.53
N ASP A 642 8.03 5.40 10.33
CA ASP A 642 8.45 4.38 9.37
C ASP A 642 9.90 4.57 8.91
N ALA A 643 10.31 5.81 8.66
CA ALA A 643 11.69 6.12 8.26
C ALA A 643 12.70 6.00 9.42
N TYR A 644 12.31 6.32 10.66
CA TYR A 644 13.22 6.30 11.81
C TYR A 644 13.26 4.95 12.54
N ARG A 645 12.20 4.14 12.42
CA ARG A 645 11.99 2.84 13.08
C ARG A 645 12.38 2.82 14.56
N PRO A 646 11.78 3.70 15.39
CA PRO A 646 12.23 3.91 16.78
C PRO A 646 12.12 2.66 17.65
N ALA A 647 11.13 1.80 17.41
CA ALA A 647 10.90 0.59 18.20
C ALA A 647 11.94 -0.51 17.96
N GLU A 648 12.52 -0.54 16.76
CA GLU A 648 13.47 -1.58 16.31
C GLU A 648 14.92 -1.27 16.74
N LYS A 649 15.20 -0.05 17.23
CA LYS A 649 16.53 0.34 17.70
C LYS A 649 16.86 -0.23 19.08
N SER A 650 18.14 -0.57 19.30
CA SER A 650 18.66 -1.10 20.58
C SER A 650 18.38 -0.21 21.80
N LYS A 651 18.18 1.09 21.59
CA LYS A 651 17.83 2.09 22.63
C LYS A 651 16.35 2.50 22.60
N SER A 652 15.45 1.64 22.11
CA SER A 652 14.01 1.92 22.03
C SER A 652 13.37 2.25 23.38
N TYR A 653 13.92 1.75 24.50
CA TYR A 653 13.49 2.11 25.85
C TYR A 653 13.50 3.63 26.12
N ARG A 654 14.34 4.40 25.43
CA ARG A 654 14.38 5.87 25.54
C ARG A 654 13.07 6.52 25.09
N TRP A 655 12.42 5.95 24.08
CA TRP A 655 11.09 6.39 23.65
C TRP A 655 10.02 6.08 24.69
N GLY A 656 10.21 5.02 25.50
CA GLY A 656 9.38 4.79 26.68
C GLY A 656 9.48 5.91 27.70
N TYR A 657 10.69 6.38 28.02
CA TYR A 657 10.86 7.55 28.89
C TYR A 657 10.24 8.83 28.31
N VAL A 658 10.27 9.01 26.99
CA VAL A 658 9.60 10.12 26.33
C VAL A 658 8.08 10.00 26.47
N ALA A 659 7.50 8.82 26.23
CA ALA A 659 6.07 8.58 26.38
C ALA A 659 5.60 8.81 27.84
N ASP A 660 6.36 8.28 28.80
CA ASP A 660 6.09 8.44 30.23
C ASP A 660 6.23 9.91 30.66
N GLY A 661 7.27 10.61 30.17
CA GLY A 661 7.49 12.03 30.40
C GLY A 661 6.35 12.90 29.87
N CYS A 662 5.90 12.67 28.63
CA CYS A 662 4.73 13.33 28.06
C CYS A 662 3.48 13.09 28.92
N THR A 663 3.27 11.85 29.39
CA THR A 663 2.12 11.50 30.23
C THR A 663 2.15 12.23 31.57
N ILE A 664 3.31 12.26 32.23
CA ILE A 664 3.52 12.96 33.50
C ILE A 664 3.27 14.46 33.31
N LEU A 665 3.77 15.06 32.23
CA LEU A 665 3.51 16.47 31.91
C LEU A 665 2.00 16.75 31.77
N MET A 666 1.27 15.89 31.05
CA MET A 666 -0.18 16.03 30.91
C MET A 666 -0.91 15.90 32.25
N ILE A 667 -0.51 14.95 33.11
CA ILE A 667 -1.09 14.77 34.45
C ILE A 667 -0.80 15.96 35.37
N ILE A 668 0.45 16.44 35.41
CA ILE A 668 0.83 17.62 36.21
C ILE A 668 0.01 18.83 35.78
N TRP A 669 -0.14 19.03 34.46
CA TRP A 669 -0.94 20.13 33.93
C TRP A 669 -2.42 19.99 34.28
N SER A 670 -2.99 18.79 34.16
CA SER A 670 -4.35 18.51 34.61
C SER A 670 -4.54 18.81 36.10
N ILE A 671 -3.62 18.37 36.96
CA ILE A 671 -3.66 18.64 38.41
C ILE A 671 -3.60 20.15 38.67
N ALA A 672 -2.73 20.89 37.97
CA ALA A 672 -2.65 22.34 38.10
C ALA A 672 -3.99 23.03 37.78
N ILE A 673 -4.66 22.63 36.70
CA ILE A 673 -5.98 23.14 36.31
C ILE A 673 -7.05 22.83 37.38
N VAL A 674 -7.04 21.63 37.95
CA VAL A 674 -7.98 21.25 39.02
C VAL A 674 -7.70 22.04 40.31
N CYS A 675 -6.44 22.10 40.74
CA CYS A 675 -6.03 22.81 41.96
C CYS A 675 -6.33 24.31 41.89
N GLN A 676 -6.27 24.91 40.69
CA GLN A 676 -6.61 26.31 40.48
C GLN A 676 -8.02 26.66 41.00
N GLY A 677 -8.99 25.74 40.87
CA GLY A 677 -10.36 25.98 41.33
C GLY A 677 -10.54 26.07 42.84
N ASN A 678 -9.50 25.81 43.65
CA ASN A 678 -9.53 25.81 45.11
C ASN A 678 -8.64 26.88 45.76
N ILE A 679 -7.98 27.74 44.97
CA ILE A 679 -6.99 28.68 45.48
C ILE A 679 -7.57 30.10 45.51
N SER A 680 -7.63 30.70 46.71
CA SER A 680 -8.11 32.07 46.95
C SER A 680 -7.09 33.18 46.64
N ASN A 681 -5.88 32.81 46.18
CA ASN A 681 -4.71 33.70 46.10
C ASN A 681 -4.52 34.28 44.69
N ASP A 682 -4.50 35.61 44.55
CA ASP A 682 -4.38 36.33 43.26
C ASP A 682 -3.11 35.97 42.47
N ALA A 683 -2.02 35.57 43.14
CA ALA A 683 -0.77 35.18 42.49
C ALA A 683 -0.79 33.77 41.82
N LEU A 684 -1.83 32.97 42.06
CA LEU A 684 -2.10 31.71 41.36
C LEU A 684 -3.31 31.83 40.43
N LYS A 685 -4.09 32.92 40.52
CA LYS A 685 -5.00 33.32 39.44
C LYS A 685 -4.24 33.65 38.17
N THR A 686 -2.98 34.07 38.22
CA THR A 686 -2.10 34.27 37.04
C THR A 686 -1.65 32.97 36.34
N LEU A 687 -1.93 31.80 36.92
CA LEU A 687 -1.91 30.51 36.21
C LEU A 687 -3.19 30.28 35.40
N ASN A 688 -4.20 31.18 35.50
CA ASN A 688 -5.16 31.34 34.41
C ASN A 688 -4.31 31.63 33.18
N LEU A 689 -4.35 30.70 32.24
CA LEU A 689 -4.06 31.08 30.87
C LEU A 689 -5.02 32.22 30.48
N ARG A 690 -6.28 32.21 30.97
CA ARG A 690 -7.29 33.23 30.64
C ARG A 690 -6.82 34.62 31.09
N PRO A 691 -6.54 35.55 30.17
CA PRO A 691 -6.16 36.89 30.58
C PRO A 691 -7.34 37.57 31.29
N ASP A 692 -7.07 38.36 32.34
CA ASP A 692 -8.15 39.08 33.06
C ASP A 692 -8.95 40.01 32.13
N THR A 693 -8.33 40.44 31.02
CA THR A 693 -9.00 41.16 29.93
C THR A 693 -10.11 40.35 29.27
N ALA A 694 -10.02 39.01 29.20
CA ALA A 694 -11.04 38.11 28.66
C ALA A 694 -12.41 38.27 29.35
N ASN A 695 -12.40 38.66 30.63
CA ASN A 695 -13.60 38.89 31.43
C ASN A 695 -14.18 40.31 31.27
N ASN A 696 -13.48 41.22 30.57
CA ASN A 696 -13.90 42.61 30.36
C ASN A 696 -14.50 42.84 28.95
N TYR A 697 -14.66 41.79 28.14
CA TYR A 697 -15.23 41.89 26.80
C TYR A 697 -16.75 41.71 26.79
N THR A 698 -17.38 42.20 25.73
CA THR A 698 -18.83 42.23 25.53
C THR A 698 -19.52 40.87 25.51
N ASP A 699 -18.80 39.76 25.30
CA ASP A 699 -19.28 38.39 25.54
C ASP A 699 -18.16 37.54 26.16
N VAL A 700 -18.18 37.48 27.49
CA VAL A 700 -17.19 36.75 28.31
C VAL A 700 -17.20 35.24 28.02
N ALA A 701 -18.31 34.67 27.53
CA ALA A 701 -18.41 33.24 27.28
C ALA A 701 -17.70 32.82 25.98
N ILE A 702 -17.84 33.60 24.90
CA ILE A 702 -17.20 33.32 23.61
C ILE A 702 -15.68 33.55 23.68
N VAL A 703 -15.23 34.62 24.33
CA VAL A 703 -13.79 34.94 24.42
C VAL A 703 -13.04 33.92 25.27
N ASN A 704 -13.60 33.54 26.43
CA ASN A 704 -13.03 32.48 27.26
C ASN A 704 -12.92 31.17 26.45
N ARG A 705 -13.98 30.78 25.75
CA ARG A 705 -13.99 29.58 24.89
C ARG A 705 -12.88 29.59 23.85
N LEU A 706 -12.68 30.72 23.16
CA LEU A 706 -11.64 30.85 22.13
C LEU A 706 -10.26 30.64 22.75
N TRP A 707 -10.01 31.28 23.89
CA TRP A 707 -8.77 31.18 24.62
C TRP A 707 -8.44 29.74 25.05
N ASP A 708 -9.42 29.06 25.61
CA ASP A 708 -9.28 27.70 26.11
C ASP A 708 -8.98 26.68 25.01
N ASN A 709 -9.52 26.93 23.81
CA ASN A 709 -9.21 26.17 22.61
C ASN A 709 -7.79 26.39 22.12
N ILE A 710 -7.35 27.64 22.11
CA ILE A 710 -5.96 27.98 21.77
C ILE A 710 -5.03 27.25 22.74
N CYS A 711 -5.28 27.35 24.04
CA CYS A 711 -4.50 26.68 25.07
C CYS A 711 -4.46 25.16 24.92
N GLY A 712 -5.62 24.53 24.68
CA GLY A 712 -5.72 23.10 24.42
C GLY A 712 -4.99 22.63 23.16
N ARG A 713 -4.73 23.52 22.19
CA ARG A 713 -4.09 23.21 20.90
C ARG A 713 -2.61 23.60 20.86
N LEU A 714 -2.15 24.50 21.72
CA LEU A 714 -0.74 24.86 21.86
C LEU A 714 0.13 23.68 22.30
N VAL A 715 -0.47 22.67 22.93
CA VAL A 715 0.23 21.42 23.30
C VAL A 715 0.38 20.42 22.15
N ALA A 716 -0.10 20.74 20.94
CA ALA A 716 -0.01 19.87 19.76
C ALA A 716 1.40 19.32 19.45
N PRO A 717 2.51 20.07 19.64
CA PRO A 717 3.86 19.51 19.48
C PRO A 717 4.17 18.39 20.49
N ILE A 718 3.77 18.57 21.76
CA ILE A 718 3.97 17.59 22.83
C ILE A 718 3.13 16.34 22.54
N THR A 719 1.89 16.52 22.12
CA THR A 719 0.98 15.40 21.86
C THR A 719 1.35 14.62 20.60
N THR A 720 1.94 15.29 19.60
CA THR A 720 2.53 14.63 18.41
C THR A 720 3.71 13.75 18.81
N LEU A 721 4.61 14.28 19.66
CA LEU A 721 5.72 13.50 20.22
C LEU A 721 5.21 12.33 21.08
N TRP A 722 4.13 12.54 21.82
CA TRP A 722 3.51 11.52 22.66
C TRP A 722 2.98 10.34 21.84
N ILE A 723 2.22 10.60 20.76
CA ILE A 723 1.75 9.55 19.84
C ILE A 723 2.92 8.80 19.21
N PHE A 724 3.93 9.54 18.73
CA PHE A 724 5.13 8.95 18.13
C PHE A 724 5.87 8.02 19.11
N ALA A 725 5.96 8.42 20.37
CA ALA A 725 6.60 7.62 21.42
C ALA A 725 5.73 6.42 21.86
N LEU A 726 4.43 6.61 22.02
CA LEU A 726 3.48 5.56 22.40
C LEU A 726 3.42 4.42 21.37
N ALA A 727 3.53 4.75 20.07
CA ALA A 727 3.57 3.77 18.99
C ALA A 727 4.71 2.73 19.14
N THR A 728 5.75 3.02 19.94
CA THR A 728 6.87 2.08 20.18
C THR A 728 6.54 0.95 21.16
N GLY A 729 5.45 1.07 21.93
CA GLY A 729 5.07 0.10 22.95
C GLY A 729 5.99 0.03 24.16
N LYS A 730 6.87 1.03 24.35
CA LYS A 730 7.80 1.09 25.49
C LYS A 730 7.30 2.07 26.54
N GLY A 731 7.67 1.84 27.80
CA GLY A 731 7.31 2.71 28.93
C GLY A 731 6.11 2.22 29.72
N TRP A 732 5.89 2.84 30.86
CA TRP A 732 4.81 2.52 31.80
C TRP A 732 3.46 2.90 31.20
N THR A 733 3.38 4.06 30.55
CA THR A 733 2.15 4.52 29.89
C THR A 733 1.70 3.55 28.81
N ALA A 734 2.62 3.14 27.92
CA ALA A 734 2.29 2.19 26.87
C ALA A 734 1.82 0.83 27.44
N SER A 735 2.48 0.33 28.49
CA SER A 735 2.09 -0.92 29.15
C SER A 735 0.71 -0.84 29.82
N ILE A 736 0.33 0.29 30.41
CA ILE A 736 -0.99 0.49 31.01
C ILE A 736 -2.06 0.51 29.92
N LEU A 737 -1.82 1.28 28.85
CA LEU A 737 -2.74 1.42 27.73
C LEU A 737 -2.89 0.11 26.93
N GLY A 738 -1.83 -0.69 26.83
CA GLY A 738 -1.84 -2.02 26.21
C GLY A 738 -2.41 -3.14 27.08
N SER A 739 -2.98 -2.84 28.26
CA SER A 739 -3.55 -3.88 29.12
C SER A 739 -4.76 -4.56 28.46
N LYS A 740 -4.85 -5.89 28.59
CA LYS A 740 -5.91 -6.71 27.99
C LYS A 740 -7.33 -6.22 28.26
N ILE A 741 -7.57 -5.69 29.46
CA ILE A 741 -8.88 -5.14 29.85
C ILE A 741 -9.23 -3.95 28.94
N LEU A 742 -8.29 -3.04 28.71
CA LEU A 742 -8.51 -1.90 27.84
C LEU A 742 -8.59 -2.32 26.37
N THR A 743 -7.70 -3.20 25.91
CA THR A 743 -7.54 -3.51 24.48
C THR A 743 -8.54 -4.52 23.94
N GLU A 744 -8.85 -5.58 24.71
CA GLU A 744 -9.78 -6.63 24.27
C GLU A 744 -11.23 -6.28 24.63
N SER A 745 -11.49 -5.66 25.78
CA SER A 745 -12.86 -5.43 26.27
C SER A 745 -13.43 -4.05 25.98
N ALA A 746 -12.61 -2.99 25.97
CA ALA A 746 -13.11 -1.61 25.93
C ALA A 746 -12.84 -0.92 24.58
N ALA A 747 -11.62 -1.01 24.07
CA ALA A 747 -11.18 -0.30 22.87
C ALA A 747 -11.96 -0.63 21.59
N PRO A 748 -12.45 -1.86 21.34
CA PRO A 748 -13.29 -2.15 20.18
C PRO A 748 -14.57 -1.29 20.15
N HIS A 749 -15.02 -0.78 21.30
CA HIS A 749 -16.23 0.04 21.42
C HIS A 749 -15.97 1.54 21.29
N ALA A 750 -14.71 1.99 21.14
CA ALA A 750 -14.38 3.41 21.15
C ALA A 750 -15.16 4.22 20.10
N TYR A 751 -15.27 3.72 18.86
CA TYR A 751 -16.04 4.40 17.80
C TYR A 751 -17.52 4.56 18.18
N ASN A 752 -18.15 3.47 18.61
CA ASN A 752 -19.56 3.45 18.99
C ASN A 752 -19.83 4.27 20.27
N CYS A 753 -18.85 4.40 21.16
CA CYS A 753 -18.95 5.32 22.30
C CYS A 753 -19.12 6.76 21.81
N PHE A 754 -18.43 7.21 20.75
CA PHE A 754 -18.67 8.53 20.16
C PHE A 754 -20.09 8.68 19.62
N LEU A 755 -20.65 7.63 19.01
CA LEU A 755 -21.99 7.68 18.44
C LEU A 755 -23.11 7.66 19.49
N PHE A 756 -22.95 6.89 20.57
CA PHE A 756 -24.04 6.56 21.47
C PHE A 756 -23.97 7.22 22.85
N HIS A 757 -22.83 7.77 23.28
CA HIS A 757 -22.69 8.33 24.64
C HIS A 757 -23.75 9.41 24.96
N GLN A 758 -24.06 10.25 23.98
CA GLN A 758 -25.06 11.31 24.10
C GLN A 758 -26.50 10.75 24.26
N PRO A 759 -27.03 9.94 23.33
CA PRO A 759 -28.33 9.29 23.51
C PRO A 759 -28.45 8.46 24.79
N VAL A 760 -27.43 7.67 25.12
CA VAL A 760 -27.43 6.80 26.31
C VAL A 760 -27.51 7.64 27.60
N ALA A 761 -26.73 8.72 27.68
CA ALA A 761 -26.80 9.64 28.81
C ALA A 761 -28.18 10.30 28.94
N GLN A 762 -28.79 10.71 27.81
CA GLN A 762 -30.13 11.28 27.78
C GLN A 762 -31.21 10.31 28.26
N TRP A 763 -31.16 9.06 27.79
CA TRP A 763 -32.12 8.03 28.23
C TRP A 763 -31.95 7.68 29.69
N TYR A 764 -30.71 7.56 30.16
CA TYR A 764 -30.43 7.35 31.57
C TYR A 764 -30.97 8.50 32.42
N PHE A 765 -30.73 9.75 32.01
CA PHE A 765 -31.26 10.92 32.70
C PHE A 765 -32.80 10.91 32.72
N ALA A 766 -33.44 10.64 31.59
CA ALA A 766 -34.89 10.55 31.49
C ALA A 766 -35.47 9.44 32.39
N ALA A 767 -34.83 8.27 32.41
CA ALA A 767 -35.25 7.15 33.23
C ALA A 767 -35.07 7.40 34.74
N THR A 768 -34.02 8.13 35.14
CA THR A 768 -33.67 8.35 36.55
C THR A 768 -34.22 9.63 37.16
N ARG A 769 -34.55 10.63 36.34
CA ARG A 769 -35.05 11.95 36.77
C ARG A 769 -36.48 12.24 36.29
N GLY A 770 -37.05 11.40 35.42
CA GLY A 770 -38.42 11.57 34.91
C GLY A 770 -38.61 12.76 33.97
N LEU A 771 -37.52 13.37 33.49
CA LEU A 771 -37.50 14.55 32.63
C LEU A 771 -36.54 14.33 31.46
N TRP A 772 -36.90 14.82 30.28
CA TRP A 772 -36.06 14.67 29.10
C TRP A 772 -34.95 15.72 29.07
N TRP A 773 -33.71 15.29 28.88
CA TRP A 773 -32.57 16.17 28.74
C TRP A 773 -32.24 16.39 27.25
N ASN A 774 -32.05 17.65 26.81
CA ASN A 774 -31.70 17.95 25.43
C ASN A 774 -30.69 19.11 25.33
N TRP A 775 -30.09 19.30 24.16
CA TRP A 775 -29.05 20.30 23.93
C TRP A 775 -29.57 21.72 23.62
N TRP A 776 -30.87 21.87 23.42
CA TRP A 776 -31.48 23.13 23.01
C TRP A 776 -32.15 23.86 24.15
N SER A 777 -32.38 23.20 25.27
CA SER A 777 -33.25 23.65 26.36
C SER A 777 -32.55 23.70 27.72
N TYR A 778 -31.20 23.74 27.73
CA TYR A 778 -30.41 23.74 28.95
C TYR A 778 -29.28 24.77 28.79
N ARG A 779 -29.24 25.74 29.71
CA ARG A 779 -28.27 26.85 29.83
C ARG A 779 -26.84 26.38 29.49
N LYS A 780 -26.26 26.99 28.46
CA LYS A 780 -24.89 26.75 27.98
C LYS A 780 -23.80 27.34 28.91
N THR A 781 -23.77 26.99 30.19
CA THR A 781 -22.63 27.36 31.04
C THR A 781 -21.47 26.39 30.76
N MET A 782 -20.59 26.80 29.85
CA MET A 782 -19.28 26.19 29.56
C MET A 782 -19.27 24.96 28.58
N TYR A 783 -18.46 25.12 27.52
CA TYR A 783 -17.62 24.18 26.72
C TYR A 783 -18.13 23.22 25.63
N TRP A 784 -17.50 23.43 24.46
CA TRP A 784 -16.99 22.48 23.46
C TRP A 784 -17.91 21.36 22.92
N PHE A 785 -18.28 21.51 21.64
CA PHE A 785 -19.16 20.64 20.83
C PHE A 785 -20.52 20.27 21.41
N SER A 786 -20.86 20.66 22.64
CA SER A 786 -22.22 20.57 23.15
C SER A 786 -22.48 21.61 24.25
N PRO A 787 -23.75 21.93 24.58
CA PRO A 787 -24.08 22.64 25.83
C PRO A 787 -23.73 21.80 27.05
N ALA A 788 -24.07 22.31 28.24
CA ALA A 788 -23.73 21.76 29.53
C ALA A 788 -23.82 20.21 29.54
N PRO A 789 -22.83 19.52 30.09
CA PRO A 789 -22.85 18.07 30.18
C PRO A 789 -24.13 17.58 30.86
N CYS A 790 -24.64 16.43 30.42
CA CYS A 790 -25.83 15.80 30.99
C CYS A 790 -25.69 15.75 32.52
N PRO A 791 -26.57 16.41 33.30
CA PRO A 791 -26.29 16.74 34.68
C PRO A 791 -26.52 15.54 35.61
N VAL A 792 -25.54 14.66 35.61
CA VAL A 792 -25.45 13.48 36.47
C VAL A 792 -24.36 13.68 37.52
N GLN A 793 -24.43 12.96 38.62
CA GLN A 793 -23.41 12.99 39.67
C GLN A 793 -22.08 12.42 39.15
N TRP A 794 -20.96 12.85 39.74
CA TRP A 794 -19.63 12.43 39.30
C TRP A 794 -19.43 10.91 39.29
N TYR A 795 -20.05 10.18 40.23
CA TYR A 795 -19.98 8.72 40.28
C TYR A 795 -20.85 8.02 39.23
N GLU A 796 -21.94 8.67 38.78
CA GLU A 796 -22.83 8.16 37.72
C GLU A 796 -22.11 8.16 36.36
N TYR A 797 -21.07 9.00 36.19
CA TYR A 797 -20.24 9.02 34.98
C TYR A 797 -19.61 7.64 34.68
N PHE A 798 -19.00 7.00 35.67
CA PHE A 798 -18.36 5.69 35.45
C PHE A 798 -19.39 4.61 35.07
N PHE A 799 -20.58 4.67 35.67
CA PHE A 799 -21.70 3.81 35.29
C PHE A 799 -22.16 4.07 33.86
N LEU A 800 -22.26 5.33 33.44
CA LEU A 800 -22.63 5.71 32.07
C LEU A 800 -21.59 5.32 31.02
N VAL A 801 -20.30 5.36 31.36
CA VAL A 801 -19.24 4.79 30.50
C VAL A 801 -19.48 3.30 30.30
N MET A 802 -19.69 2.54 31.38
CA MET A 802 -19.99 1.10 31.29
C MET A 802 -21.29 0.83 30.53
N LEU A 803 -22.34 1.62 30.76
CA LEU A 803 -23.62 1.49 30.07
C LEU A 803 -23.48 1.77 28.57
N THR A 804 -22.69 2.76 28.18
CA THR A 804 -22.44 3.10 26.77
C THR A 804 -21.63 2.01 26.09
N VAL A 805 -20.61 1.45 26.75
CA VAL A 805 -19.85 0.30 26.24
C VAL A 805 -20.76 -0.93 26.09
N GLY A 806 -21.58 -1.23 27.09
CA GLY A 806 -22.56 -2.32 27.05
C GLY A 806 -23.59 -2.15 25.93
N PHE A 807 -24.13 -0.93 25.77
CA PHE A 807 -25.03 -0.59 24.68
C PHE A 807 -24.33 -0.73 23.32
N SER A 808 -23.08 -0.27 23.20
CA SER A 808 -22.29 -0.51 22.00
C SER A 808 -22.15 -2.01 21.70
N SER A 809 -21.91 -2.85 22.70
CA SER A 809 -21.76 -4.29 22.50
C SER A 809 -23.06 -4.92 22.00
N LEU A 810 -24.20 -4.54 22.61
CA LEU A 810 -25.53 -4.94 22.15
C LEU A 810 -25.80 -4.50 20.70
N MET A 811 -25.47 -3.25 20.37
CA MET A 811 -25.69 -2.68 19.04
C MET A 811 -24.88 -3.39 17.96
N LYS A 812 -23.63 -3.75 18.25
CA LYS A 812 -22.80 -4.59 17.36
C LYS A 812 -23.38 -5.99 17.18
N ALA A 813 -23.92 -6.59 18.23
CA ALA A 813 -24.50 -7.92 18.15
C ALA A 813 -25.84 -7.97 17.40
N THR A 814 -26.62 -6.88 17.41
CA THR A 814 -28.02 -6.87 16.93
C THR A 814 -28.24 -6.00 15.70
N ALA A 815 -27.90 -4.72 15.78
CA ALA A 815 -28.21 -3.75 14.75
C ALA A 815 -27.18 -3.73 13.62
N GLU A 816 -25.90 -4.00 13.90
CA GLU A 816 -24.86 -3.97 12.88
C GLU A 816 -25.09 -5.01 11.77
N PRO A 817 -25.39 -6.29 12.06
CA PRO A 817 -25.72 -7.27 11.03
C PRO A 817 -26.98 -6.87 10.23
N TRP A 818 -28.00 -6.36 10.92
CA TRP A 818 -29.25 -5.94 10.27
C TRP A 818 -29.05 -4.74 9.34
N MET A 819 -28.34 -3.71 9.81
CA MET A 819 -28.02 -2.51 9.02
C MET A 819 -27.12 -2.84 7.84
N ALA A 820 -26.11 -3.70 8.03
CA ALA A 820 -25.28 -4.19 6.95
C ALA A 820 -26.13 -4.90 5.90
N ASN A 821 -27.02 -5.81 6.31
CA ASN A 821 -27.94 -6.51 5.39
C ASN A 821 -28.88 -5.56 4.65
N LEU A 822 -29.38 -4.50 5.30
CA LEU A 822 -30.24 -3.51 4.67
C LEU A 822 -29.49 -2.69 3.61
N ILE A 823 -28.29 -2.21 3.94
CA ILE A 823 -27.42 -1.47 2.99
C ILE A 823 -27.07 -2.38 1.80
N ASN A 824 -26.76 -3.64 2.08
CA ASN A 824 -26.49 -4.67 1.06
C ASN A 824 -27.68 -4.86 0.13
N TYR A 825 -28.89 -5.06 0.67
CA TYR A 825 -30.13 -5.20 -0.10
C TYR A 825 -30.44 -3.98 -0.99
N ILE A 826 -30.15 -2.77 -0.49
CA ILE A 826 -30.32 -1.54 -1.27
C ILE A 826 -29.27 -1.46 -2.39
N SER A 827 -28.00 -1.78 -2.10
CA SER A 827 -26.91 -1.78 -3.08
C SER A 827 -27.16 -2.77 -4.22
N GLU A 828 -27.65 -3.98 -3.93
CA GLU A 828 -28.00 -5.02 -4.92
C GLU A 828 -29.09 -4.59 -5.92
N ARG A 829 -29.92 -3.61 -5.57
CA ARG A 829 -31.01 -3.09 -6.43
C ARG A 829 -30.62 -1.84 -7.21
N ILE A 830 -29.54 -1.18 -6.83
CA ILE A 830 -29.05 0.05 -7.47
C ILE A 830 -27.95 -0.26 -8.48
N VAL A 831 -27.14 -1.29 -8.25
CA VAL A 831 -26.08 -1.74 -9.16
C VAL A 831 -26.68 -2.72 -10.16
N GLU A 832 -26.73 -2.34 -11.45
CA GLU A 832 -27.01 -3.28 -12.53
C GLU A 832 -25.97 -4.41 -12.48
N LYS A 833 -26.45 -5.66 -12.49
CA LYS A 833 -25.58 -6.83 -12.62
C LYS A 833 -24.98 -6.81 -14.03
N ASP A 834 -23.67 -6.61 -14.12
CA ASP A 834 -22.93 -7.07 -15.28
C ASP A 834 -22.95 -8.61 -15.25
N GLU A 835 -23.60 -9.22 -16.23
CA GLU A 835 -23.53 -10.66 -16.48
C GLU A 835 -22.16 -10.96 -17.11
N GLU A 836 -21.17 -11.33 -16.31
CA GLU A 836 -19.92 -11.91 -16.81
C GLU A 836 -19.92 -13.44 -16.67
N GLU A 837 -19.47 -14.08 -17.75
CA GLU A 837 -19.42 -15.53 -17.95
C GLU A 837 -18.47 -16.23 -16.96
N ASP A 838 -18.90 -17.41 -16.49
CA ASP A 838 -18.13 -18.36 -15.67
C ASP A 838 -16.74 -18.60 -16.29
N THR A 839 -15.73 -17.92 -15.76
CA THR A 839 -14.31 -18.23 -15.97
C THR A 839 -13.77 -18.84 -14.68
N ASP A 840 -12.98 -19.90 -14.85
CA ASP A 840 -12.40 -20.75 -13.78
C ASP A 840 -11.26 -19.97 -13.07
N VAL A 841 -11.62 -18.86 -12.40
CA VAL A 841 -10.71 -17.97 -11.67
C VAL A 841 -10.50 -18.53 -10.26
N SER A 842 -9.27 -18.53 -9.75
CA SER A 842 -8.98 -19.04 -8.41
C SER A 842 -9.67 -18.20 -7.33
N VAL A 843 -10.02 -18.83 -6.19
CA VAL A 843 -10.60 -18.12 -5.02
C VAL A 843 -9.67 -17.00 -4.55
N GLU A 844 -8.35 -17.20 -4.67
CA GLU A 844 -7.34 -16.21 -4.33
C GLU A 844 -7.42 -14.97 -5.23
N ASP A 845 -7.47 -15.17 -6.55
CA ASP A 845 -7.55 -14.07 -7.53
C ASP A 845 -8.87 -13.31 -7.43
N LEU A 846 -9.98 -14.03 -7.26
CA LEU A 846 -11.30 -13.43 -7.03
C LEU A 846 -11.33 -12.63 -5.73
N LEU A 847 -10.67 -13.11 -4.67
CA LEU A 847 -10.60 -12.39 -3.39
C LEU A 847 -9.72 -11.13 -3.52
N ILE A 848 -8.55 -11.24 -4.16
CA ILE A 848 -7.65 -10.11 -4.42
C ILE A 848 -8.37 -9.06 -5.26
N HIS A 849 -9.04 -9.45 -6.34
CA HIS A 849 -9.82 -8.55 -7.18
C HIS A 849 -10.96 -7.90 -6.40
N THR A 850 -11.72 -8.69 -5.63
CA THR A 850 -12.82 -8.19 -4.79
C THR A 850 -12.33 -7.13 -3.79
N VAL A 851 -11.19 -7.40 -3.15
CA VAL A 851 -10.58 -6.47 -2.19
C VAL A 851 -10.03 -5.26 -2.91
N GLU A 852 -9.36 -5.41 -4.07
CA GLU A 852 -8.88 -4.28 -4.88
C GLU A 852 -10.03 -3.37 -5.33
N GLU A 853 -11.16 -3.95 -5.72
CA GLU A 853 -12.35 -3.19 -6.08
C GLU A 853 -12.93 -2.41 -4.90
N MET A 854 -12.84 -2.96 -3.69
CA MET A 854 -13.26 -2.27 -2.47
C MET A 854 -12.27 -1.18 -2.08
N THR A 855 -10.99 -1.52 -1.96
CA THR A 855 -9.98 -0.70 -1.28
C THR A 855 -9.26 0.23 -2.24
N GLY A 856 -9.27 -0.06 -3.55
CA GLY A 856 -8.66 0.74 -4.60
C GLY A 856 -7.16 0.52 -4.81
N PHE A 857 -6.60 -0.58 -4.30
CA PHE A 857 -5.22 -1.04 -4.52
C PHE A 857 -5.14 -2.57 -4.43
N ALA A 858 -4.21 -3.19 -5.16
CA ALA A 858 -4.05 -4.64 -5.21
C ALA A 858 -3.42 -5.17 -3.91
N PRO A 859 -4.12 -6.01 -3.11
CA PRO A 859 -3.57 -6.57 -1.87
C PRO A 859 -2.71 -7.82 -2.12
N GLU A 860 -1.83 -8.17 -1.17
CA GLU A 860 -1.13 -9.46 -1.15
C GLU A 860 -1.80 -10.40 -0.12
N LEU A 861 -1.71 -11.72 -0.33
CA LEU A 861 -2.43 -12.72 0.50
C LEU A 861 -1.96 -12.78 1.96
N ASP A 862 -0.72 -12.38 2.24
CA ASP A 862 -0.16 -12.30 3.58
C ASP A 862 -0.61 -11.04 4.33
N TRP A 863 -1.31 -10.11 3.67
CA TRP A 863 -1.81 -8.90 4.32
C TRP A 863 -3.00 -9.20 5.24
N THR A 864 -2.95 -8.58 6.40
CA THR A 864 -4.03 -8.51 7.38
C THR A 864 -5.19 -7.64 6.88
N LEU A 865 -6.38 -7.87 7.42
CA LEU A 865 -7.55 -7.04 7.15
C LEU A 865 -7.31 -5.56 7.48
N ASP A 866 -6.50 -5.25 8.49
CA ASP A 866 -6.08 -3.88 8.81
C ASP A 866 -5.24 -3.25 7.70
N GLN A 867 -4.27 -3.98 7.15
CA GLN A 867 -3.41 -3.54 6.03
C GLN A 867 -4.20 -3.33 4.74
N CYS A 868 -5.19 -4.19 4.47
CA CYS A 868 -6.12 -4.01 3.36
C CYS A 868 -7.14 -2.89 3.64
N GLY A 869 -7.26 -2.45 4.89
CA GLY A 869 -8.23 -1.45 5.29
C GLY A 869 -9.67 -1.93 5.36
N LEU A 870 -9.85 -3.23 5.59
CA LEU A 870 -11.12 -3.93 5.73
C LEU A 870 -11.45 -4.33 7.18
N SER A 871 -10.59 -3.99 8.13
CA SER A 871 -10.72 -4.28 9.56
C SER A 871 -12.08 -3.98 10.16
N SER A 872 -12.66 -4.97 10.88
CA SER A 872 -13.90 -4.94 11.68
C SER A 872 -15.20 -4.57 10.96
N VAL A 873 -15.11 -3.86 9.84
CA VAL A 873 -16.17 -3.02 9.32
C VAL A 873 -16.28 -3.16 7.79
N GLY A 874 -15.19 -3.55 7.12
CA GLY A 874 -15.21 -3.98 5.72
C GLY A 874 -15.59 -5.45 5.55
N LEU A 875 -15.57 -6.25 6.62
CA LEU A 875 -15.85 -7.69 6.60
C LEU A 875 -17.27 -8.06 6.11
N PRO A 876 -18.36 -7.38 6.54
CA PRO A 876 -19.70 -7.66 6.01
C PRO A 876 -19.84 -7.34 4.52
N GLN A 877 -19.19 -6.28 4.05
CA GLN A 877 -19.16 -5.89 2.64
C GLN A 877 -18.29 -6.84 1.81
N LEU A 878 -17.16 -7.28 2.37
CA LEU A 878 -16.29 -8.28 1.77
C LEU A 878 -17.01 -9.63 1.64
N ALA A 879 -17.69 -10.10 2.69
CA ALA A 879 -18.50 -11.31 2.65
C ALA A 879 -19.61 -11.24 1.59
N MET A 880 -20.28 -10.09 1.47
CA MET A 880 -21.29 -9.88 0.42
C MET A 880 -20.67 -9.86 -0.97
N ARG A 881 -19.56 -9.17 -1.19
CA ARG A 881 -18.93 -9.17 -2.52
C ARG A 881 -18.37 -10.54 -2.89
N ILE A 882 -17.75 -11.25 -1.96
CA ILE A 882 -17.39 -12.66 -2.14
C ILE A 882 -18.64 -13.45 -2.56
N LYS A 883 -19.77 -13.27 -1.89
CA LYS A 883 -21.03 -13.90 -2.28
C LYS A 883 -21.51 -13.43 -3.66
N ASN A 884 -21.46 -12.16 -4.01
CA ASN A 884 -21.98 -11.66 -5.28
C ASN A 884 -21.07 -11.98 -6.48
N THR A 885 -19.77 -12.05 -6.24
CA THR A 885 -18.74 -12.28 -7.26
C THR A 885 -18.41 -13.77 -7.41
N MET A 886 -18.47 -14.55 -6.33
CA MET A 886 -18.10 -15.98 -6.34
C MET A 886 -19.30 -16.95 -6.24
N SER A 887 -20.53 -16.47 -5.97
CA SER A 887 -21.70 -17.34 -5.91
C SER A 887 -22.40 -17.41 -7.27
N SER A 888 -22.52 -18.62 -7.83
CA SER A 888 -23.30 -18.88 -9.05
C SER A 888 -24.71 -19.39 -8.72
N LYS A 889 -25.61 -19.44 -9.72
CA LYS A 889 -26.96 -20.04 -9.56
C LYS A 889 -26.93 -21.53 -9.20
N THR A 890 -25.81 -22.21 -9.48
CA THR A 890 -25.61 -23.65 -9.29
C THR A 890 -24.77 -23.98 -8.06
N ASN A 891 -24.08 -23.02 -7.44
CA ASN A 891 -23.30 -23.24 -6.22
C ASN A 891 -23.37 -22.01 -5.28
N PRO A 892 -24.36 -21.97 -4.37
CA PRO A 892 -24.58 -20.82 -3.51
C PRO A 892 -23.57 -20.74 -2.36
N ILE A 893 -22.62 -19.80 -2.41
CA ILE A 893 -21.65 -19.57 -1.34
C ILE A 893 -22.30 -18.69 -0.26
N ASN A 894 -22.43 -19.21 0.96
CA ASN A 894 -23.04 -18.51 2.08
C ASN A 894 -22.02 -18.26 3.20
N ILE A 895 -21.19 -17.24 2.99
CA ILE A 895 -20.15 -16.80 3.94
C ILE A 895 -20.64 -15.62 4.74
N THR A 896 -20.45 -15.67 6.06
CA THR A 896 -20.85 -14.61 7.00
C THR A 896 -19.65 -13.78 7.45
N ALA A 897 -19.89 -12.52 7.81
CA ALA A 897 -18.87 -11.64 8.39
C ALA A 897 -18.21 -12.26 9.64
N GLY A 898 -18.97 -13.05 10.42
CA GLY A 898 -18.46 -13.75 11.60
C GLY A 898 -17.40 -14.80 11.26
N GLN A 899 -17.57 -15.56 10.17
CA GLN A 899 -16.58 -16.55 9.71
C GLN A 899 -15.30 -15.89 9.19
N LEU A 900 -15.40 -14.69 8.62
CA LEU A 900 -14.24 -13.93 8.15
C LEU A 900 -13.52 -13.18 9.29
N ASN A 901 -14.19 -12.94 10.42
CA ASN A 901 -13.64 -12.19 11.55
C ASN A 901 -12.53 -12.95 12.29
N ASP A 902 -12.54 -14.28 12.22
CA ASP A 902 -11.52 -15.13 12.84
C ASP A 902 -10.25 -15.27 11.98
N ALA A 903 -10.30 -14.82 10.72
CA ALA A 903 -9.18 -14.85 9.79
C ALA A 903 -8.24 -13.66 10.01
N LYS A 904 -6.93 -13.94 10.15
CA LYS A 904 -5.93 -12.90 10.44
C LYS A 904 -5.40 -12.25 9.16
N THR A 905 -5.33 -12.99 8.06
CA THR A 905 -4.84 -12.54 6.75
C THR A 905 -5.86 -12.82 5.64
N LEU A 906 -5.67 -12.21 4.47
CA LEU A 906 -6.45 -12.53 3.27
C LEU A 906 -6.29 -14.00 2.86
N GLY A 907 -5.10 -14.59 3.04
CA GLY A 907 -4.87 -16.02 2.81
C GLY A 907 -5.65 -16.92 3.78
N ASP A 908 -5.88 -16.48 5.02
CA ASP A 908 -6.77 -17.18 5.95
C ASP A 908 -8.23 -17.09 5.49
N ILE A 909 -8.64 -15.94 4.91
CA ILE A 909 -9.96 -15.76 4.31
C ILE A 909 -10.13 -16.68 3.09
N CYS A 910 -9.12 -16.82 2.22
CA CYS A 910 -9.13 -17.80 1.12
C CYS A 910 -9.43 -19.20 1.63
N LYS A 911 -8.74 -19.65 2.68
CA LYS A 911 -8.98 -20.97 3.29
C LYS A 911 -10.40 -21.10 3.84
N VAL A 912 -10.95 -20.05 4.45
CA VAL A 912 -12.35 -20.06 4.94
C VAL A 912 -13.32 -20.21 3.77
N ILE A 913 -13.09 -19.51 2.66
CA ILE A 913 -13.91 -19.61 1.44
C ILE A 913 -13.81 -21.01 0.83
N GLU A 914 -12.60 -21.53 0.64
CA GLU A 914 -12.34 -22.87 0.09
C GLU A 914 -12.98 -23.97 0.94
N ASN A 915 -12.85 -23.88 2.27
CA ASN A 915 -13.50 -24.83 3.19
C ASN A 915 -15.03 -24.76 3.10
N THR A 916 -15.60 -23.57 2.91
CA THR A 916 -17.04 -23.39 2.76
C THR A 916 -17.55 -23.96 1.43
N ILE A 917 -16.80 -23.77 0.34
CA ILE A 917 -17.08 -24.37 -0.98
C ILE A 917 -17.00 -25.90 -0.90
N ALA A 918 -15.97 -26.43 -0.23
CA ALA A 918 -15.79 -27.87 -0.05
C ALA A 918 -16.92 -28.50 0.78
N GLN A 919 -17.41 -27.81 1.82
CA GLN A 919 -18.56 -28.25 2.61
C GLN A 919 -19.87 -28.23 1.80
N SER A 920 -20.14 -27.17 1.04
CA SER A 920 -21.32 -27.08 0.17
C SER A 920 -21.37 -28.21 -0.86
N ASN A 921 -20.22 -28.52 -1.47
CA ASN A 921 -20.09 -29.62 -2.42
C ASN A 921 -20.25 -31.02 -1.77
N ALA A 922 -19.88 -31.17 -0.49
CA ALA A 922 -20.04 -32.42 0.26
C ALA A 922 -21.49 -32.66 0.72
N ASP A 923 -22.26 -31.60 0.96
CA ASP A 923 -23.67 -31.66 1.37
C ASP A 923 -24.65 -31.81 0.19
N GLY A 924 -24.16 -31.80 -1.05
CA GLY A 924 -24.93 -32.11 -2.26
C GLY A 924 -25.92 -31.01 -2.70
N ILE A 925 -25.56 -29.74 -2.49
CA ILE A 925 -26.30 -28.55 -2.97
C ILE A 925 -25.73 -28.04 -4.28
#